data_AF-A0A0F4LL59-F1
#
_entry.id   AF-A0A0F4LL59-F1
#
_cell.length_a   1.000
_cell.length_b   1.000
_cell.length_c   1.000
_cell.angle_alpha   90.00
_cell.angle_beta   90.00
_cell.angle_gamma   90.00
#
_symmetry.space_group_name_H-M   'P 1'
#
loop_
_entity.id
_entity.type
_entity.pdbx_description
1 polymer ?
#
loop_
_entity_poly.entity_id
_entity_poly.type
_entity_poly.pdbx_seq_one_letter_code
_entity_poly.pdbx_strand_id
1 'polypeptide(L)'
;MKNTSITLDQGYIDQVKQNVTPHWGELGWVTYKRTYARWLPEKNRSENWDETVKRVIEGNINLDPRLKDSPATEVVDELTNEAKDLFKLVYGLGATPSGRNLWVSGTDYQKRNGDSLNNCWFIAIRPQKYGDSHIVPDYLGQEQEAVSMPFSFLFDQLMKGGGVGFSVVKDNIKKIPAVDTKIDLAVVIDKKSASYADSVKLGATDKAEWAKQNEDKSDYIYYNLPDTREGWILANARLIDMHFNQTNSENKTKLVLDISRIRPYGAKIHGFGGTASGPMPLVEMLFDINNIINNRVNSNLTSVDCTDICNLIGKTVVAGNVRRSAELALGTNTDQDFITMKQDKDKLYHHRWASNNSVAIDSNFNEYEPIANGIRENGEPGIVNLDLSRNYGRIIDGYQKDIDGDVEGTNPCGEISLGNGEPCNLFEVFPYIAEQENWDLKDVFRLATRFAKRVTFSDYDWEISRNIIYKNRRIGVSMSGIQDWLLNDLGHRVVTGFEDSIDEETGAKIKKPIYDPQGIKMVTEAYQAVIDADKEYSKTLNCNESIKHTTVKPSGTVAKLAGASEGMHFHYAGYLIQRIRFQASDPLLKALDACGYYSEPDIYSPNTTCVEFPLRAAHADSKNFASAGTVSIEEQFATQAFLQTYWSDNAVSCTVTFQSDEGDKITSLFKQYRHVIKSTSLLPYYGGSLKQAPKEPIDKEKYEERKAQITDDVAQVFAEQNDDQKDLELVDQTDCESGACPVK
;
A
#
# COMPACT_ATOMS: atom_id res chain seq x y z
N MET A 1 33.24 -14.60 10.14
CA MET A 1 32.50 -15.07 11.32
C MET A 1 31.17 -15.63 10.83
N LYS A 2 30.69 -16.76 11.37
CA LYS A 2 29.45 -17.39 10.91
C LYS A 2 28.29 -16.71 11.65
N ASN A 3 27.38 -16.04 10.94
CA ASN A 3 26.17 -15.50 11.56
C ASN A 3 25.32 -16.66 12.09
N THR A 4 24.88 -16.58 13.35
CA THR A 4 23.90 -17.51 13.90
C THR A 4 22.53 -17.13 13.36
N SER A 5 21.81 -18.08 12.79
CA SER A 5 20.46 -17.86 12.28
C SER A 5 19.45 -18.68 13.07
N ILE A 6 18.35 -18.03 13.47
CA ILE A 6 17.22 -18.65 14.13
C ILE A 6 16.40 -19.37 13.07
N THR A 7 16.09 -20.64 13.33
CA THR A 7 15.21 -21.47 12.49
C THR A 7 14.22 -22.22 13.38
N LEU A 8 13.02 -22.45 12.88
CA LEU A 8 11.97 -23.19 13.57
C LEU A 8 12.14 -24.69 13.28
N ASP A 9 12.20 -25.47 14.35
CA ASP A 9 12.22 -26.93 14.27
C ASP A 9 10.94 -27.46 13.62
N GLN A 10 11.08 -28.49 12.77
CA GLN A 10 9.93 -29.06 12.07
C GLN A 10 8.97 -29.75 13.03
N GLY A 11 9.46 -30.39 14.10
CA GLY A 11 8.62 -31.03 15.11
C GLY A 11 7.75 -30.02 15.86
N TYR A 12 8.24 -28.80 16.09
CA TYR A 12 7.43 -27.71 16.63
C TYR A 12 6.32 -27.27 15.64
N ILE A 13 6.65 -27.11 14.36
CA ILE A 13 5.68 -26.73 13.33
C ILE A 13 4.57 -27.78 13.23
N ASP A 14 4.95 -29.07 13.20
CA ASP A 14 3.99 -30.18 13.14
C ASP A 14 3.09 -30.21 14.38
N GLN A 15 3.64 -29.92 15.57
CA GLN A 15 2.85 -29.77 16.79
C GLN A 15 1.85 -28.62 16.69
N VAL A 16 2.24 -27.45 16.14
CA VAL A 16 1.30 -26.33 15.96
C VAL A 16 0.20 -26.69 14.98
N LYS A 17 0.52 -27.33 13.85
CA LYS A 17 -0.46 -27.76 12.85
C LYS A 17 -1.51 -28.73 13.40
N GLN A 18 -1.16 -29.51 14.42
CA GLN A 18 -2.09 -30.42 15.10
C GLN A 18 -2.98 -29.73 16.13
N ASN A 19 -2.53 -28.62 16.72
CA ASN A 19 -3.18 -27.99 17.87
C ASN A 19 -3.84 -26.64 17.54
N VAL A 20 -3.54 -26.05 16.39
CA VAL A 20 -4.05 -24.75 15.95
C VAL A 20 -4.68 -24.93 14.58
N THR A 21 -5.91 -24.44 14.42
CA THR A 21 -6.59 -24.39 13.13
C THR A 21 -6.56 -22.95 12.63
N PRO A 22 -5.94 -22.65 11.48
CA PRO A 22 -5.96 -21.29 10.95
C PRO A 22 -7.39 -20.78 10.77
N HIS A 23 -7.70 -19.59 11.31
CA HIS A 23 -9.01 -18.96 11.17
C HIS A 23 -9.22 -18.38 9.76
N TRP A 24 -9.38 -19.25 8.76
CA TRP A 24 -9.68 -18.82 7.40
C TRP A 24 -11.09 -18.23 7.31
N GLY A 25 -11.19 -17.04 6.73
CA GLY A 25 -12.46 -16.57 6.18
C GLY A 25 -12.90 -17.44 5.01
N GLU A 26 -14.17 -17.31 4.60
CA GLU A 26 -14.74 -18.06 3.46
C GLU A 26 -13.98 -17.85 2.13
N LEU A 27 -13.25 -16.73 2.01
CA LEU A 27 -12.38 -16.41 0.88
C LEU A 27 -10.90 -16.59 1.18
N GLY A 28 -10.56 -16.96 2.41
CA GLY A 28 -9.25 -16.72 2.99
C GLY A 28 -8.17 -17.58 2.36
N TRP A 29 -8.35 -18.89 2.38
CA TRP A 29 -7.38 -19.82 1.81
C TRP A 29 -7.18 -19.61 0.30
N VAL A 30 -8.27 -19.39 -0.44
CA VAL A 30 -8.22 -19.09 -1.88
C VAL A 30 -7.44 -17.80 -2.14
N THR A 31 -7.66 -16.77 -1.32
CA THR A 31 -6.91 -15.51 -1.40
C THR A 31 -5.43 -15.72 -1.10
N TYR A 32 -5.10 -16.51 -0.06
CA TYR A 32 -3.73 -16.88 0.26
C TYR A 32 -3.04 -17.57 -0.92
N LYS A 33 -3.67 -18.61 -1.48
CA LYS A 33 -3.05 -19.46 -2.49
C LYS A 33 -2.69 -18.70 -3.76
N ARG A 34 -3.54 -17.75 -4.18
CA ARG A 34 -3.28 -16.93 -5.36
C ARG A 34 -2.31 -15.76 -5.11
N THR A 35 -2.28 -15.23 -3.89
CA THR A 35 -1.62 -13.93 -3.63
C THR A 35 -0.30 -14.05 -2.90
N TYR A 36 -0.18 -14.98 -1.96
CA TYR A 36 0.92 -15.02 -0.99
C TYR A 36 1.73 -16.31 -1.04
N ALA A 37 1.15 -17.42 -1.52
CA ALA A 37 1.87 -18.68 -1.68
C ALA A 37 2.89 -18.58 -2.82
N ARG A 38 4.19 -18.71 -2.49
CA ARG A 38 5.24 -18.64 -3.52
C ARG A 38 5.43 -19.99 -4.21
N TRP A 39 5.84 -19.97 -5.47
CA TRP A 39 6.26 -21.17 -6.17
C TRP A 39 7.56 -21.75 -5.58
N LEU A 40 7.60 -23.07 -5.39
CA LEU A 40 8.75 -23.85 -4.94
C LEU A 40 9.24 -24.74 -6.09
N PRO A 41 10.23 -24.30 -6.90
CA PRO A 41 10.69 -25.05 -8.07
C PRO A 41 11.11 -26.49 -7.75
N GLU A 42 11.74 -26.69 -6.60
CA GLU A 42 12.23 -28.00 -6.15
C GLU A 42 11.11 -28.97 -5.73
N LYS A 43 9.92 -28.44 -5.40
CA LYS A 43 8.75 -29.25 -5.04
C LYS A 43 7.69 -29.28 -6.14
N ASN A 44 7.87 -28.52 -7.22
CA ASN A 44 6.91 -28.35 -8.31
C ASN A 44 5.49 -28.03 -7.83
N ARG A 45 5.40 -27.15 -6.83
CA ARG A 45 4.13 -26.64 -6.30
C ARG A 45 4.30 -25.27 -5.66
N SER A 46 3.20 -24.59 -5.41
CA SER A 46 3.20 -23.41 -4.52
C SER A 46 3.30 -23.80 -3.03
N GLU A 47 3.79 -22.86 -2.19
CA GLU A 47 3.87 -22.97 -0.73
C GLU A 47 2.51 -23.37 -0.12
N ASN A 48 2.58 -24.08 1.00
CA ASN A 48 1.47 -24.22 1.95
C ASN A 48 1.61 -23.20 3.09
N TRP A 49 0.52 -22.94 3.81
CA TRP A 49 0.46 -21.85 4.79
C TRP A 49 1.54 -21.94 5.86
N ASP A 50 1.81 -23.14 6.38
CA ASP A 50 2.87 -23.37 7.35
C ASP A 50 4.27 -23.04 6.82
N GLU A 51 4.54 -23.29 5.54
CA GLU A 51 5.81 -22.95 4.89
C GLU A 51 5.97 -21.44 4.71
N THR A 52 4.90 -20.76 4.29
CA THR A 52 4.88 -19.29 4.19
C THR A 52 5.11 -18.65 5.56
N VAL A 53 4.37 -19.05 6.60
CA VAL A 53 4.51 -18.49 7.95
C VAL A 53 5.92 -18.76 8.50
N LYS A 54 6.46 -19.97 8.31
CA LYS A 54 7.83 -20.31 8.71
C LYS A 54 8.84 -19.32 8.13
N ARG A 55 8.86 -19.18 6.79
CA ARG A 55 9.81 -18.30 6.10
C ARG A 55 9.64 -16.84 6.53
N VAL A 56 8.40 -16.40 6.72
CA VAL A 56 8.09 -15.01 7.11
C VAL A 56 8.62 -14.70 8.51
N ILE A 57 8.39 -15.59 9.47
CA ILE A 57 8.85 -15.42 10.86
C ILE A 57 10.36 -15.55 10.96
N GLU A 58 10.98 -16.53 10.31
CA GLU A 58 12.43 -16.67 10.25
C GLU A 58 13.08 -15.44 9.58
N GLY A 59 12.48 -14.95 8.50
CA GLY A 59 12.93 -13.72 7.83
C GLY A 59 12.91 -12.49 8.74
N ASN A 60 11.89 -12.35 9.58
CA ASN A 60 11.78 -11.21 10.50
C ASN A 60 12.67 -11.35 11.74
N ILE A 61 12.66 -12.51 12.41
CA ILE A 61 13.38 -12.68 13.68
C ILE A 61 14.89 -12.52 13.49
N ASN A 62 15.41 -12.92 12.31
CA ASN A 62 16.82 -12.78 11.95
C ASN A 62 17.26 -11.34 11.61
N LEU A 63 16.33 -10.37 11.61
CA LEU A 63 16.67 -8.94 11.53
C LEU A 63 17.09 -8.36 12.90
N ASP A 64 16.94 -9.10 14.00
CA ASP A 64 17.41 -8.63 15.31
C ASP A 64 18.93 -8.37 15.27
N PRO A 65 19.39 -7.12 15.50
CA PRO A 65 20.79 -6.77 15.38
C PRO A 65 21.69 -7.52 16.37
N ARG A 66 21.14 -8.05 17.47
CA ARG A 66 21.89 -8.83 18.48
C ARG A 66 22.36 -10.19 17.95
N LEU A 67 21.82 -10.67 16.82
CA LEU A 67 22.24 -11.91 16.17
C LEU A 67 23.53 -11.76 15.35
N LYS A 68 23.98 -10.51 15.12
CA LYS A 68 25.27 -10.24 14.49
C LYS A 68 26.42 -10.53 15.47
N ASP A 69 27.54 -11.00 14.94
CA ASP A 69 28.82 -11.11 15.67
C ASP A 69 28.83 -12.00 16.93
N SER A 70 28.46 -13.28 16.77
CA SER A 70 28.52 -14.31 17.83
C SER A 70 27.56 -14.03 19.01
N PRO A 71 26.24 -14.19 18.81
CA PRO A 71 25.25 -13.91 19.85
C PRO A 71 25.41 -14.83 21.07
N ALA A 72 25.08 -14.29 22.24
CA ALA A 72 24.96 -15.06 23.47
C ALA A 72 23.84 -16.13 23.35
N THR A 73 24.03 -17.29 23.97
CA THR A 73 23.07 -18.40 23.91
C THR A 73 21.69 -17.97 24.42
N GLU A 74 21.65 -17.14 25.47
CA GLU A 74 20.40 -16.63 26.05
C GLU A 74 19.60 -15.79 25.04
N VAL A 75 20.28 -15.03 24.17
CA VAL A 75 19.63 -14.26 23.11
C VAL A 75 19.07 -15.17 22.03
N VAL A 76 19.81 -16.23 21.66
CA VAL A 76 19.35 -17.23 20.70
C VAL A 76 18.11 -17.96 21.22
N ASP A 77 18.09 -18.33 22.50
CA ASP A 77 16.95 -18.99 23.14
C ASP A 77 15.74 -18.06 23.26
N GLU A 78 15.94 -16.80 23.69
CA GLU A 78 14.91 -15.75 23.73
C GLU A 78 14.23 -15.61 22.36
N LEU A 79 15.02 -15.40 21.31
CA LEU A 79 14.52 -15.16 19.95
C LEU A 79 13.90 -16.40 19.33
N THR A 80 14.39 -17.60 19.66
CA THR A 80 13.77 -18.86 19.22
C THR A 80 12.40 -19.04 19.84
N ASN A 81 12.23 -18.71 21.12
CA ASN A 81 10.91 -18.78 21.77
C ASN A 81 9.94 -17.73 21.22
N GLU A 82 10.41 -16.51 21.00
CA GLU A 82 9.59 -15.48 20.35
C GLU A 82 9.19 -15.87 18.91
N ALA A 83 10.10 -16.50 18.15
CA ALA A 83 9.77 -17.01 16.81
C ALA A 83 8.70 -18.11 16.86
N LYS A 84 8.71 -18.97 17.89
CA LYS A 84 7.65 -19.96 18.11
C LYS A 84 6.30 -19.28 18.36
N ASP A 85 6.26 -18.32 19.27
CA ASP A 85 5.03 -17.58 19.59
C ASP A 85 4.48 -16.82 18.37
N LEU A 86 5.36 -16.14 17.63
CA LEU A 86 4.99 -15.47 16.37
C LEU A 86 4.47 -16.44 15.32
N PHE A 87 5.10 -17.61 15.16
CA PHE A 87 4.62 -18.62 14.23
C PHE A 87 3.21 -19.07 14.61
N LYS A 88 2.99 -19.40 15.88
CA LYS A 88 1.67 -19.84 16.37
C LYS A 88 0.59 -18.76 16.15
N LEU A 89 0.91 -17.51 16.49
CA LEU A 89 0.00 -16.36 16.35
C LEU A 89 -0.39 -16.12 14.89
N VAL A 90 0.60 -16.07 13.99
CA VAL A 90 0.36 -15.79 12.57
C VAL A 90 -0.28 -16.99 11.88
N TYR A 91 0.13 -18.21 12.22
CA TYR A 91 -0.47 -19.43 11.70
C TYR A 91 -1.97 -19.51 12.02
N GLY A 92 -2.37 -19.14 13.25
CA GLY A 92 -3.77 -19.05 13.67
C GLY A 92 -4.57 -17.90 13.06
N LEU A 93 -3.92 -16.95 12.35
CA LEU A 93 -4.53 -15.74 11.77
C LEU A 93 -5.11 -14.74 12.78
N GLY A 94 -4.76 -14.85 14.07
CA GLY A 94 -5.08 -13.82 15.07
C GLY A 94 -4.33 -12.50 14.84
N ALA A 95 -3.20 -12.57 14.14
CA ALA A 95 -2.49 -11.40 13.64
C ALA A 95 -1.65 -11.78 12.40
N THR A 96 -1.20 -10.80 11.64
CA THR A 96 -0.39 -11.03 10.45
C THR A 96 0.43 -9.79 10.12
N PRO A 97 1.65 -9.94 9.58
CA PRO A 97 2.34 -8.81 9.01
C PRO A 97 1.63 -8.36 7.71
N SER A 98 2.06 -7.23 7.15
CA SER A 98 1.51 -6.74 5.88
C SER A 98 1.61 -7.80 4.77
N GLY A 99 0.70 -7.74 3.79
CA GLY A 99 0.74 -8.66 2.63
C GLY A 99 2.07 -8.64 1.87
N ARG A 100 2.82 -7.52 1.93
CA ARG A 100 4.20 -7.46 1.41
C ARG A 100 5.12 -8.42 2.16
N ASN A 101 5.06 -8.42 3.47
CA ASN A 101 5.90 -9.28 4.30
C ASN A 101 5.54 -10.76 4.09
N LEU A 102 4.25 -11.10 3.97
CA LEU A 102 3.83 -12.47 3.61
C LEU A 102 4.49 -12.95 2.31
N TRP A 103 4.55 -12.09 1.29
CA TRP A 103 5.17 -12.43 0.01
C TRP A 103 6.71 -12.43 0.03
N VAL A 104 7.34 -11.51 0.79
CA VAL A 104 8.76 -11.18 0.61
C VAL A 104 9.67 -11.58 1.78
N SER A 105 9.19 -11.56 3.03
CA SER A 105 10.04 -11.79 4.21
C SER A 105 10.75 -13.15 4.17
N GLY A 106 12.06 -13.19 4.35
CA GLY A 106 12.83 -14.45 4.33
C GLY A 106 13.13 -15.03 2.94
N THR A 107 12.71 -14.35 1.85
CA THR A 107 13.11 -14.71 0.49
C THR A 107 14.51 -14.22 0.14
N ASP A 108 15.13 -14.78 -0.88
CA ASP A 108 16.37 -14.24 -1.44
C ASP A 108 16.19 -12.89 -2.14
N TYR A 109 14.96 -12.56 -2.55
CA TYR A 109 14.64 -11.22 -3.07
C TYR A 109 14.81 -10.17 -1.96
N GLN A 110 14.29 -10.44 -0.76
CA GLN A 110 14.40 -9.54 0.39
C GLN A 110 15.85 -9.27 0.78
N LYS A 111 16.71 -10.29 0.73
CA LYS A 111 18.13 -10.17 1.10
C LYS A 111 18.96 -9.34 0.14
N ARG A 112 18.50 -9.15 -1.11
CA ARG A 112 19.26 -8.47 -2.18
C ARG A 112 18.68 -7.11 -2.58
N ASN A 113 17.49 -6.77 -2.10
CA ASN A 113 16.80 -5.54 -2.46
C ASN A 113 16.41 -4.82 -1.17
N GLY A 114 17.02 -3.65 -0.94
CA GLY A 114 16.60 -2.75 0.12
C GLY A 114 15.15 -2.32 -0.07
N ASP A 115 14.55 -1.76 0.97
CA ASP A 115 13.18 -1.24 1.01
C ASP A 115 12.08 -2.32 0.93
N SER A 116 12.43 -3.56 0.60
CA SER A 116 11.50 -4.60 0.14
C SER A 116 10.45 -5.04 1.17
N LEU A 117 10.72 -4.85 2.47
CA LEU A 117 9.78 -5.14 3.56
C LEU A 117 8.77 -4.02 3.84
N ASN A 118 8.96 -2.84 3.24
CA ASN A 118 8.07 -1.70 3.36
C ASN A 118 7.28 -1.49 2.07
N ASN A 119 5.97 -1.27 2.20
CA ASN A 119 5.07 -1.23 1.04
C ASN A 119 4.63 0.17 0.64
N CYS A 120 4.70 1.16 1.52
CA CYS A 120 4.27 2.52 1.19
C CYS A 120 5.26 3.56 1.72
N TRP A 121 5.28 4.71 1.08
CA TRP A 121 6.26 5.78 1.30
C TRP A 121 5.61 7.16 1.17
N PHE A 122 6.35 8.19 1.60
CA PHE A 122 6.04 9.57 1.28
C PHE A 122 7.27 10.33 0.74
N ILE A 123 7.07 11.21 -0.24
CA ILE A 123 8.12 12.10 -0.75
C ILE A 123 7.60 13.51 -1.07
N ALA A 124 8.35 14.55 -0.72
CA ALA A 124 8.02 15.92 -1.06
C ALA A 124 8.57 16.28 -2.45
N ILE A 125 7.74 16.87 -3.32
CA ILE A 125 8.13 17.21 -4.70
C ILE A 125 8.85 18.57 -4.73
N ARG A 126 10.12 18.55 -4.36
CA ARG A 126 11.06 19.69 -4.42
C ARG A 126 12.46 19.18 -4.77
N PRO A 127 13.36 20.03 -5.32
CA PRO A 127 14.72 19.62 -5.61
C PRO A 127 15.43 19.13 -4.35
N GLN A 128 16.13 18.01 -4.46
CA GLN A 128 16.78 17.31 -3.35
C GLN A 128 18.05 16.62 -3.84
N LYS A 129 18.99 16.37 -2.93
CA LYS A 129 20.15 15.55 -3.21
C LYS A 129 19.80 14.06 -3.17
N TYR A 130 20.48 13.26 -3.99
CA TYR A 130 20.35 11.79 -3.92
C TYR A 130 21.08 11.22 -2.69
N GLY A 131 22.15 11.88 -2.21
CA GLY A 131 22.96 11.38 -1.09
C GLY A 131 23.75 10.13 -1.44
N ASP A 132 24.21 9.40 -0.43
CA ASP A 132 24.85 8.08 -0.59
C ASP A 132 23.81 6.97 -0.83
N SER A 133 22.97 7.12 -1.86
CA SER A 133 21.90 6.17 -2.18
C SER A 133 22.36 5.11 -3.18
N HIS A 134 21.63 4.00 -3.27
CA HIS A 134 21.87 2.95 -4.27
C HIS A 134 21.78 3.50 -5.71
N ILE A 135 20.88 4.45 -5.95
CA ILE A 135 20.67 5.12 -7.23
C ILE A 135 21.22 6.54 -7.11
N VAL A 136 22.22 6.88 -7.93
CA VAL A 136 22.75 8.24 -8.08
C VAL A 136 23.08 8.43 -9.56
N PRO A 137 22.53 9.46 -10.24
CA PRO A 137 22.96 9.80 -11.59
C PRO A 137 24.46 10.15 -11.64
N ASP A 138 25.18 9.59 -12.61
CA ASP A 138 26.65 9.68 -12.72
C ASP A 138 27.17 11.12 -12.92
N TYR A 139 26.31 12.00 -13.43
CA TYR A 139 26.58 13.42 -13.64
C TYR A 139 26.34 14.30 -12.40
N LEU A 140 25.86 13.73 -11.29
CA LEU A 140 25.60 14.46 -10.04
C LEU A 140 26.64 14.12 -8.97
N GLY A 141 27.05 15.14 -8.20
CA GLY A 141 27.68 14.90 -6.90
C GLY A 141 26.65 14.40 -5.88
N GLN A 142 27.07 13.61 -4.89
CA GLN A 142 26.17 13.07 -3.84
C GLN A 142 25.38 14.15 -3.10
N GLU A 143 26.00 15.32 -2.89
CA GLU A 143 25.40 16.46 -2.19
C GLU A 143 24.70 17.46 -3.12
N GLN A 144 24.72 17.24 -4.43
CA GLN A 144 24.12 18.14 -5.40
C GLN A 144 22.61 17.93 -5.46
N GLU A 145 21.84 19.00 -5.26
CA GLU A 145 20.39 18.97 -5.41
C GLU A 145 19.99 18.88 -6.89
N ALA A 146 19.02 18.03 -7.18
CA ALA A 146 18.47 17.82 -8.51
C ALA A 146 16.94 17.83 -8.46
N VAL A 147 16.32 18.36 -9.52
CA VAL A 147 14.85 18.37 -9.64
C VAL A 147 14.34 16.94 -9.81
N SER A 148 15.11 16.06 -10.45
CA SER A 148 14.73 14.67 -10.68
C SER A 148 14.57 13.83 -9.41
N MET A 149 15.33 14.12 -8.34
CA MET A 149 15.45 13.24 -7.17
C MET A 149 14.11 12.76 -6.59
N PRO A 150 13.14 13.62 -6.23
CA PRO A 150 11.85 13.15 -5.69
C PRO A 150 11.06 12.30 -6.69
N PHE A 151 11.15 12.59 -8.00
CA PHE A 151 10.49 11.80 -9.04
C PHE A 151 11.18 10.44 -9.22
N SER A 152 12.50 10.38 -9.11
CA SER A 152 13.26 9.14 -9.11
C SER A 152 12.96 8.27 -7.90
N PHE A 153 12.83 8.87 -6.71
CA PHE A 153 12.39 8.15 -5.51
C PHE A 153 11.00 7.56 -5.70
N LEU A 154 10.04 8.37 -6.17
CA LEU A 154 8.69 7.90 -6.46
C LEU A 154 8.70 6.75 -7.48
N PHE A 155 9.43 6.91 -8.59
CA PHE A 155 9.54 5.88 -9.61
C PHE A 155 10.13 4.58 -9.08
N ASP A 156 11.20 4.67 -8.28
CA ASP A 156 11.84 3.51 -7.67
C ASP A 156 10.90 2.74 -6.75
N GLN A 157 10.24 3.44 -5.83
CA GLN A 157 9.36 2.80 -4.86
C GLN A 157 8.11 2.19 -5.51
N LEU A 158 7.59 2.81 -6.58
CA LEU A 158 6.52 2.22 -7.38
C LEU A 158 6.99 0.97 -8.15
N MET A 159 8.19 1.00 -8.75
CA MET A 159 8.77 -0.16 -9.44
C MET A 159 9.09 -1.31 -8.48
N LYS A 160 9.33 -1.02 -7.20
CA LYS A 160 9.39 -1.98 -6.09
C LYS A 160 8.00 -2.43 -5.60
N GLY A 161 6.94 -2.16 -6.37
CA GLY A 161 5.55 -2.55 -6.08
C GLY A 161 4.97 -1.88 -4.84
N GLY A 162 5.53 -0.74 -4.43
CA GLY A 162 5.04 0.07 -3.32
C GLY A 162 4.03 1.11 -3.77
N GLY A 163 3.42 1.80 -2.80
CA GLY A 163 2.62 3.00 -3.02
C GLY A 163 3.33 4.25 -2.49
N VAL A 164 3.16 5.40 -3.13
CA VAL A 164 3.88 6.62 -2.76
C VAL A 164 2.90 7.78 -2.62
N GLY A 165 2.79 8.33 -1.42
CA GLY A 165 2.18 9.64 -1.24
C GLY A 165 3.21 10.71 -1.58
N PHE A 166 2.79 11.80 -2.22
CA PHE A 166 3.70 12.88 -2.54
C PHE A 166 3.06 14.25 -2.39
N SER A 167 3.88 15.25 -2.06
CA SER A 167 3.38 16.60 -1.77
C SER A 167 3.81 17.62 -2.83
N VAL A 168 2.80 18.19 -3.48
CA VAL A 168 2.89 19.30 -4.46
C VAL A 168 2.34 20.60 -3.88
N VAL A 169 2.39 20.76 -2.56
CA VAL A 169 2.02 22.03 -1.90
C VAL A 169 2.88 23.18 -2.42
N LYS A 170 2.32 24.40 -2.41
CA LYS A 170 2.99 25.62 -2.92
C LYS A 170 4.41 25.81 -2.36
N ASP A 171 4.65 25.44 -1.11
CA ASP A 171 5.96 25.53 -0.47
C ASP A 171 7.04 24.61 -1.05
N ASN A 172 6.63 23.49 -1.65
CA ASN A 172 7.52 22.60 -2.39
C ASN A 172 7.72 23.10 -3.81
N ILE A 173 6.62 23.42 -4.51
CA ILE A 173 6.65 23.83 -5.92
C ILE A 173 7.46 25.12 -6.13
N LYS A 174 7.38 26.08 -5.20
CA LYS A 174 8.17 27.33 -5.27
C LYS A 174 9.69 27.12 -5.19
N LYS A 175 10.15 25.94 -4.75
CA LYS A 175 11.58 25.58 -4.67
C LYS A 175 12.10 25.00 -5.99
N ILE A 176 11.22 24.62 -6.91
CA ILE A 176 11.63 24.16 -8.24
C ILE A 176 12.03 25.41 -9.05
N PRO A 177 13.26 25.44 -9.61
CA PRO A 177 13.71 26.56 -10.43
C PRO A 177 12.89 26.68 -11.72
N ALA A 178 12.99 27.83 -12.38
CA ALA A 178 12.44 27.98 -13.73
C ALA A 178 13.08 26.95 -14.68
N VAL A 179 12.29 26.48 -15.65
CA VAL A 179 12.79 25.58 -16.70
C VAL A 179 13.68 26.40 -17.64
N ASP A 180 14.97 26.08 -17.68
CA ASP A 180 15.96 26.86 -18.44
C ASP A 180 16.02 26.45 -19.91
N THR A 181 15.99 25.14 -20.16
CA THR A 181 16.36 24.56 -21.45
C THR A 181 15.25 23.71 -22.01
N LYS A 182 14.92 23.94 -23.29
CA LYS A 182 14.07 23.03 -24.06
C LYS A 182 14.89 21.82 -24.51
N ILE A 183 14.43 20.61 -24.20
CA ILE A 183 15.12 19.36 -24.56
C ILE A 183 14.49 18.71 -25.80
N ASP A 184 15.34 18.53 -26.81
CA ASP A 184 15.10 17.70 -27.99
C ASP A 184 15.42 16.23 -27.64
N LEU A 185 14.36 15.47 -27.35
CA LEU A 185 14.46 14.08 -26.93
C LEU A 185 14.33 13.15 -28.14
N ALA A 186 15.31 12.26 -28.28
CA ALA A 186 15.21 11.09 -29.15
C ALA A 186 15.24 9.81 -28.31
N VAL A 187 14.24 8.95 -28.48
CA VAL A 187 14.27 7.58 -27.95
C VAL A 187 14.60 6.65 -29.12
N VAL A 188 15.69 5.89 -29.02
CA VAL A 188 16.19 5.05 -30.13
C VAL A 188 16.13 3.57 -29.79
N ILE A 189 15.86 2.76 -30.81
CA ILE A 189 15.77 1.29 -30.70
C ILE A 189 16.41 0.61 -31.92
N ASP A 190 17.19 -0.44 -31.67
CA ASP A 190 17.82 -1.26 -32.71
C ASP A 190 16.80 -2.21 -33.36
N LYS A 191 16.87 -2.38 -34.69
CA LYS A 191 15.99 -3.29 -35.47
C LYS A 191 15.99 -4.74 -34.98
N LYS A 192 17.02 -5.15 -34.22
CA LYS A 192 17.13 -6.49 -33.62
C LYS A 192 16.30 -6.67 -32.35
N SER A 193 15.83 -5.58 -31.72
CA SER A 193 14.98 -5.70 -30.54
C SER A 193 13.65 -6.31 -30.91
N ALA A 194 13.18 -7.27 -30.11
CA ALA A 194 11.85 -7.86 -30.26
C ALA A 194 10.73 -6.82 -30.08
N SER A 195 11.02 -5.67 -29.46
CA SER A 195 10.08 -4.57 -29.26
C SER A 195 10.18 -3.47 -30.32
N TYR A 196 11.04 -3.62 -31.34
CA TYR A 196 11.29 -2.58 -32.35
C TYR A 196 10.01 -2.03 -32.98
N ALA A 197 9.18 -2.90 -33.55
CA ALA A 197 8.00 -2.48 -34.31
C ALA A 197 6.99 -1.73 -33.42
N ASP A 198 6.82 -2.15 -32.17
CA ASP A 198 5.85 -1.55 -31.25
C ASP A 198 6.38 -0.26 -30.62
N SER A 199 7.69 -0.18 -30.33
CA SER A 199 8.30 1.08 -29.87
C SER A 199 8.30 2.16 -30.94
N VAL A 200 8.53 1.80 -32.21
CA VAL A 200 8.48 2.76 -33.33
C VAL A 200 7.09 3.33 -33.54
N LYS A 201 6.02 2.53 -33.34
CA LYS A 201 4.63 3.04 -33.38
C LYS A 201 4.35 4.12 -32.32
N LEU A 202 5.10 4.11 -31.22
CA LEU A 202 4.98 5.06 -30.12
C LEU A 202 5.98 6.23 -30.19
N GLY A 203 6.70 6.35 -31.30
CA GLY A 203 7.60 7.49 -31.56
C GLY A 203 9.09 7.20 -31.36
N ALA A 204 9.49 5.98 -30.97
CA ALA A 204 10.90 5.63 -31.00
C ALA A 204 11.43 5.63 -32.44
N THR A 205 12.70 6.01 -32.62
CA THR A 205 13.35 6.05 -33.94
C THR A 205 14.31 4.88 -34.10
N ASP A 206 14.49 4.40 -35.33
CA ASP A 206 15.54 3.43 -35.63
C ASP A 206 16.91 4.00 -35.27
N LYS A 207 17.66 3.24 -34.47
CA LYS A 207 18.97 3.65 -33.98
C LYS A 207 19.97 3.95 -35.09
N ALA A 208 19.99 3.15 -36.16
CA ALA A 208 20.94 3.33 -37.25
C ALA A 208 20.57 4.52 -38.14
N GLU A 209 19.27 4.75 -38.39
CA GLU A 209 18.77 5.91 -39.12
C GLU A 209 19.00 7.21 -38.34
N TRP A 210 18.71 7.22 -37.03
CA TRP A 210 18.96 8.38 -36.17
C TRP A 210 20.46 8.74 -36.15
N ALA A 211 21.34 7.75 -36.00
CA ALA A 211 22.79 7.95 -35.98
C ALA A 211 23.35 8.51 -37.30
N LYS A 212 22.78 8.12 -38.46
CA LYS A 212 23.16 8.68 -39.77
C LYS A 212 22.78 10.16 -39.91
N GLN A 213 21.71 10.59 -39.26
CA GLN A 213 21.25 11.98 -39.29
C GLN A 213 21.97 12.86 -38.25
N ASN A 214 22.67 12.25 -37.29
CA ASN A 214 23.31 12.92 -36.16
C ASN A 214 24.74 12.38 -35.95
N GLU A 215 25.62 12.61 -36.93
CA GLU A 215 27.00 12.09 -36.91
C GLU A 215 27.89 12.77 -35.86
N ASP A 216 27.60 14.03 -35.50
CA ASP A 216 28.35 14.76 -34.48
C ASP A 216 27.91 14.37 -33.07
N LYS A 217 28.70 13.48 -32.46
CA LYS A 217 28.48 13.01 -31.08
C LYS A 217 28.66 14.08 -30.02
N SER A 218 29.30 15.21 -30.36
CA SER A 218 29.47 16.30 -29.42
C SER A 218 28.17 17.10 -29.23
N ASP A 219 27.16 16.94 -30.08
CA ASP A 219 25.93 17.73 -30.03
C ASP A 219 24.86 17.19 -29.06
N TYR A 220 25.02 15.97 -28.55
CA TYR A 220 23.98 15.30 -27.77
C TYR A 220 24.53 14.50 -26.60
N ILE A 221 23.67 14.28 -25.61
CA ILE A 221 23.91 13.31 -24.55
C ILE A 221 23.33 11.98 -24.97
N TYR A 222 24.11 10.91 -24.82
CA TYR A 222 23.66 9.55 -25.13
C TYR A 222 23.66 8.69 -23.89
N TYR A 223 22.53 8.07 -23.58
CA TYR A 223 22.42 7.09 -22.50
C TYR A 223 21.89 5.76 -23.03
N ASN A 224 22.65 4.70 -22.84
CA ASN A 224 22.26 3.34 -23.17
C ASN A 224 21.67 2.66 -21.95
N LEU A 225 20.36 2.49 -21.92
CA LEU A 225 19.65 2.05 -20.74
C LEU A 225 20.01 0.58 -20.43
N PRO A 226 20.48 0.28 -19.22
CA PRO A 226 20.54 -1.11 -18.78
C PRO A 226 19.12 -1.66 -18.58
N ASP A 227 18.95 -2.96 -18.79
CA ASP A 227 17.67 -3.66 -18.57
C ASP A 227 17.42 -3.94 -17.08
N THR A 228 17.34 -2.87 -16.30
CA THR A 228 17.14 -2.91 -14.85
C THR A 228 16.17 -1.81 -14.41
N ARG A 229 15.64 -1.93 -13.18
CA ARG A 229 14.81 -0.89 -12.55
C ARG A 229 15.55 0.45 -12.51
N GLU A 230 16.81 0.43 -12.12
CA GLU A 230 17.68 1.62 -12.03
C GLU A 230 17.86 2.28 -13.40
N GLY A 231 17.97 1.52 -14.49
CA GLY A 231 18.10 2.06 -15.84
C GLY A 231 16.91 2.92 -16.28
N TRP A 232 15.70 2.52 -15.89
CA TRP A 232 14.48 3.28 -16.18
C TRP A 232 14.45 4.59 -15.38
N ILE A 233 14.82 4.52 -14.11
CA ILE A 233 14.86 5.67 -13.20
C ILE A 233 15.90 6.69 -13.64
N LEU A 234 17.11 6.24 -13.95
CA LEU A 234 18.22 7.09 -14.39
C LEU A 234 17.94 7.75 -15.74
N ALA A 235 17.23 7.08 -16.65
CA ALA A 235 16.80 7.68 -17.91
C ALA A 235 15.82 8.83 -17.71
N ASN A 236 14.82 8.64 -16.85
CA ASN A 236 13.89 9.70 -16.48
C ASN A 236 14.59 10.84 -15.73
N ALA A 237 15.53 10.51 -14.84
CA ALA A 237 16.31 11.51 -14.11
C ALA A 237 17.11 12.40 -15.07
N ARG A 238 17.81 11.80 -16.03
CA ARG A 238 18.59 12.55 -17.02
C ARG A 238 17.70 13.44 -17.87
N LEU A 239 16.52 12.95 -18.27
CA LEU A 239 15.55 13.76 -19.01
C LEU A 239 15.14 15.00 -18.21
N ILE A 240 14.71 14.83 -16.97
CA ILE A 240 14.25 15.95 -16.12
C ILE A 240 15.40 16.93 -15.88
N ASP A 241 16.56 16.45 -15.45
CA ASP A 241 17.67 17.31 -15.00
C ASP A 241 18.33 18.12 -16.12
N MET A 242 18.28 17.65 -17.37
CA MET A 242 18.81 18.42 -18.51
C MET A 242 18.04 19.72 -18.77
N HIS A 243 16.80 19.83 -18.29
CA HIS A 243 16.00 21.05 -18.42
C HIS A 243 16.48 22.20 -17.53
N PHE A 244 17.36 21.93 -16.57
CA PHE A 244 17.82 22.90 -15.56
C PHE A 244 19.34 23.07 -15.61
N ASN A 245 19.80 24.33 -15.69
CA ASN A 245 21.23 24.68 -15.82
C ASN A 245 22.07 24.17 -14.64
N GLN A 246 21.47 24.10 -13.44
CA GLN A 246 22.14 23.59 -12.23
C GLN A 246 22.64 22.14 -12.34
N THR A 247 22.05 21.36 -13.25
CA THR A 247 22.35 19.94 -13.47
C THR A 247 22.75 19.63 -14.91
N ASN A 248 22.71 20.63 -15.80
CA ASN A 248 23.13 20.54 -17.19
C ASN A 248 24.41 21.35 -17.46
N SER A 249 25.49 21.03 -16.74
CA SER A 249 26.77 21.74 -16.88
C SER A 249 27.38 21.65 -18.28
N GLU A 250 27.00 20.64 -19.05
CA GLU A 250 27.43 20.41 -20.43
C GLU A 250 26.69 21.29 -21.46
N ASN A 251 25.65 22.03 -21.03
CA ASN A 251 24.80 22.91 -21.83
C ASN A 251 24.27 22.21 -23.10
N LYS A 252 23.85 20.94 -22.97
CA LYS A 252 23.31 20.16 -24.10
C LYS A 252 21.79 20.29 -24.13
N THR A 253 21.25 20.43 -25.33
CA THR A 253 19.80 20.51 -25.58
C THR A 253 19.24 19.24 -26.20
N LYS A 254 20.10 18.31 -26.65
CA LYS A 254 19.71 17.04 -27.26
C LYS A 254 20.00 15.87 -26.33
N LEU A 255 19.00 15.05 -26.05
CA LEU A 255 19.12 13.83 -25.27
C LEU A 255 18.70 12.62 -26.10
N VAL A 256 19.51 11.58 -26.08
CA VAL A 256 19.28 10.31 -26.77
C VAL A 256 19.24 9.19 -25.77
N LEU A 257 18.08 8.54 -25.65
CA LEU A 257 17.85 7.40 -24.78
C LEU A 257 17.74 6.13 -25.62
N ASP A 258 18.71 5.23 -25.49
CA ASP A 258 18.75 3.97 -26.22
C ASP A 258 18.12 2.84 -25.39
N ILE A 259 16.93 2.42 -25.81
CA ILE A 259 16.11 1.39 -25.15
C ILE A 259 16.33 -0.01 -25.75
N SER A 260 17.32 -0.19 -26.64
CA SER A 260 17.52 -1.44 -27.38
C SER A 260 17.76 -2.67 -26.50
N ARG A 261 18.22 -2.46 -25.26
CA ARG A 261 18.50 -3.53 -24.30
C ARG A 261 17.30 -3.93 -23.44
N ILE A 262 16.25 -3.11 -23.40
CA ILE A 262 15.10 -3.37 -22.53
C ILE A 262 14.37 -4.62 -23.00
N ARG A 263 14.11 -5.55 -22.07
CA ARG A 263 13.43 -6.82 -22.35
C ARG A 263 12.03 -6.60 -22.94
N PRO A 264 11.54 -7.51 -23.81
CA PRO A 264 10.25 -7.34 -24.46
C PRO A 264 9.06 -7.64 -23.54
N TYR A 265 7.86 -7.29 -24.02
CA TYR A 265 6.60 -7.67 -23.38
C TYR A 265 6.53 -9.20 -23.18
N GLY A 266 6.04 -9.63 -22.02
CA GLY A 266 5.93 -11.04 -21.67
C GLY A 266 7.21 -11.66 -21.10
N ALA A 267 8.35 -10.97 -21.15
CA ALA A 267 9.59 -11.45 -20.54
C ALA A 267 9.48 -11.56 -19.02
N LYS A 268 10.19 -12.49 -18.41
CA LYS A 268 10.13 -12.75 -16.96
C LYS A 268 10.71 -11.58 -16.15
N ILE A 269 10.07 -11.22 -15.02
CA ILE A 269 10.63 -10.29 -14.02
C ILE A 269 11.10 -11.12 -12.82
N HIS A 270 12.35 -10.93 -12.40
CA HIS A 270 12.87 -11.63 -11.22
C HIS A 270 12.47 -10.89 -9.94
N GLY A 271 11.95 -11.61 -8.94
CA GLY A 271 11.63 -11.06 -7.62
C GLY A 271 10.18 -10.60 -7.42
N PHE A 272 9.48 -10.26 -8.49
CA PHE A 272 8.04 -10.02 -8.52
C PHE A 272 7.33 -11.14 -9.29
N GLY A 273 6.09 -11.46 -8.91
CA GLY A 273 5.24 -12.28 -9.76
C GLY A 273 4.76 -11.44 -10.94
N GLY A 274 4.92 -11.93 -12.17
CA GLY A 274 4.45 -11.24 -13.39
C GLY A 274 5.44 -11.26 -14.55
N THR A 275 5.09 -10.53 -15.61
CA THR A 275 5.88 -10.38 -16.84
C THR A 275 6.12 -8.91 -17.17
N ALA A 276 7.25 -8.60 -17.80
CA ALA A 276 7.63 -7.27 -18.25
C ALA A 276 6.62 -6.72 -19.28
N SER A 277 6.47 -5.40 -19.29
CA SER A 277 5.65 -4.67 -20.25
C SER A 277 6.32 -4.46 -21.61
N GLY A 278 7.63 -4.68 -21.72
CA GLY A 278 8.41 -4.10 -22.81
C GLY A 278 8.72 -2.61 -22.57
N PRO A 279 9.54 -1.99 -23.42
CA PRO A 279 9.90 -0.57 -23.28
C PRO A 279 8.76 0.39 -23.66
N MET A 280 7.68 -0.08 -24.26
CA MET A 280 6.61 0.77 -24.84
C MET A 280 6.05 1.80 -23.85
N PRO A 281 5.65 1.44 -22.61
CA PRO A 281 5.14 2.43 -21.66
C PRO A 281 6.20 3.47 -21.27
N LEU A 282 7.48 3.07 -21.19
CA LEU A 282 8.59 3.99 -20.91
C LEU A 282 8.76 5.02 -22.04
N VAL A 283 8.58 4.61 -23.31
CA VAL A 283 8.64 5.53 -24.46
C VAL A 283 7.59 6.63 -24.34
N GLU A 284 6.33 6.25 -24.11
CA GLU A 284 5.23 7.21 -23.92
C GLU A 284 5.52 8.17 -22.76
N MET A 285 5.91 7.61 -21.60
CA MET A 285 6.22 8.39 -20.40
C MET A 285 7.29 9.46 -20.65
N LEU A 286 8.39 9.09 -21.30
CA LEU A 286 9.51 9.99 -21.54
C LEU A 286 9.11 11.13 -22.48
N PHE A 287 8.34 10.85 -23.53
CA PHE A 287 7.85 11.91 -24.42
C PHE A 287 6.83 12.82 -23.73
N ASP A 288 5.88 12.27 -22.98
CA ASP A 288 4.85 13.04 -22.29
C ASP A 288 5.46 13.95 -21.21
N ILE A 289 6.38 13.42 -20.39
CA ILE A 289 7.12 14.21 -19.40
C ILE A 289 7.95 15.30 -20.09
N ASN A 290 8.68 14.98 -21.16
CA ASN A 290 9.45 15.98 -21.91
C ASN A 290 8.55 17.11 -22.43
N ASN A 291 7.36 16.78 -22.94
CA ASN A 291 6.40 17.77 -23.41
C ASN A 291 5.88 18.66 -22.29
N ILE A 292 5.57 18.12 -21.12
CA ILE A 292 5.14 18.90 -19.95
C ILE A 292 6.22 19.92 -19.56
N ILE A 293 7.47 19.49 -19.43
CA ILE A 293 8.55 20.37 -18.97
C ILE A 293 8.91 21.39 -20.08
N ASN A 294 8.99 20.96 -21.35
CA ASN A 294 9.25 21.86 -22.48
C ASN A 294 8.20 22.96 -22.65
N ASN A 295 6.94 22.70 -22.31
CA ASN A 295 5.87 23.71 -22.34
C ASN A 295 6.04 24.80 -21.27
N ARG A 296 6.98 24.63 -20.34
CA ARG A 296 7.27 25.56 -19.25
C ARG A 296 8.62 26.26 -19.37
N VAL A 297 9.31 26.14 -20.51
CA VAL A 297 10.60 26.83 -20.75
C VAL A 297 10.46 28.34 -20.51
N ASN A 298 11.42 28.90 -19.77
CA ASN A 298 11.42 30.26 -19.22
C ASN A 298 10.29 30.56 -18.21
N SER A 299 9.70 29.52 -17.61
CA SER A 299 8.65 29.61 -16.60
C SER A 299 8.84 28.53 -15.52
N ASN A 300 8.04 28.58 -14.46
CA ASN A 300 8.08 27.60 -13.38
C ASN A 300 7.09 26.46 -13.64
N LEU A 301 7.44 25.25 -13.18
CA LEU A 301 6.50 24.15 -13.06
C LEU A 301 5.43 24.48 -12.00
N THR A 302 4.20 24.04 -12.24
CA THR A 302 3.07 24.17 -11.31
C THR A 302 2.84 22.88 -10.52
N SER A 303 1.95 22.93 -9.53
CA SER A 303 1.47 21.75 -8.80
C SER A 303 0.83 20.72 -9.74
N VAL A 304 0.07 21.19 -10.75
CA VAL A 304 -0.54 20.35 -11.78
C VAL A 304 0.53 19.69 -12.65
N ASP A 305 1.54 20.44 -13.14
CA ASP A 305 2.60 19.85 -13.98
C ASP A 305 3.37 18.77 -13.21
N CYS A 306 3.72 19.04 -11.95
CA CYS A 306 4.44 18.08 -11.11
C CYS A 306 3.59 16.85 -10.77
N THR A 307 2.29 17.04 -10.54
CA THR A 307 1.36 15.92 -10.33
C THR A 307 1.20 15.09 -11.61
N ASP A 308 1.09 15.73 -12.78
CA ASP A 308 1.00 15.05 -14.08
C ASP A 308 2.28 14.22 -14.35
N ILE A 309 3.48 14.72 -14.00
CA ILE A 309 4.74 13.95 -14.10
C ILE A 309 4.68 12.69 -13.21
N CYS A 310 4.30 12.82 -11.93
CA CYS A 310 4.14 11.66 -11.05
C CYS A 310 3.11 10.67 -11.60
N ASN A 311 1.96 11.16 -12.06
CA ASN A 311 0.88 10.33 -12.60
C ASN A 311 1.31 9.56 -13.86
N LEU A 312 2.14 10.17 -14.72
CA LEU A 312 2.73 9.49 -15.88
C LEU A 312 3.71 8.38 -15.47
N ILE A 313 4.49 8.61 -14.41
CA ILE A 313 5.34 7.57 -13.81
C ILE A 313 4.47 6.43 -13.29
N GLY A 314 3.42 6.72 -12.51
CA GLY A 314 2.46 5.73 -12.03
C GLY A 314 1.83 4.92 -13.17
N LYS A 315 1.27 5.60 -14.20
CA LYS A 315 0.71 4.97 -15.41
C LYS A 315 1.69 3.97 -16.03
N THR A 316 2.96 4.34 -16.13
CA THR A 316 4.02 3.53 -16.72
C THR A 316 4.29 2.27 -15.93
N VAL A 317 4.32 2.38 -14.60
CA VAL A 317 4.51 1.24 -13.69
C VAL A 317 3.33 0.28 -13.75
N VAL A 318 2.08 0.79 -13.81
CA VAL A 318 0.88 -0.06 -13.95
C VAL A 318 0.91 -0.88 -15.24
N ALA A 319 1.26 -0.25 -16.36
CA ALA A 319 1.39 -0.94 -17.63
C ALA A 319 2.45 -2.06 -17.58
N GLY A 320 3.42 -1.93 -16.66
CA GLY A 320 4.45 -2.90 -16.27
C GLY A 320 3.99 -4.22 -15.66
N ASN A 321 2.68 -4.46 -15.48
CA ASN A 321 2.11 -5.54 -14.67
C ASN A 321 2.59 -5.53 -13.20
N VAL A 322 3.20 -4.44 -12.74
CA VAL A 322 3.43 -4.22 -11.31
C VAL A 322 2.10 -3.74 -10.74
N ARG A 323 1.60 -4.46 -9.72
CA ARG A 323 0.38 -4.18 -8.94
C ARG A 323 0.05 -2.68 -8.96
N ARG A 324 -1.20 -2.32 -9.32
CA ARG A 324 -1.75 -0.95 -9.39
C ARG A 324 -0.89 0.05 -8.59
N SER A 325 -0.08 0.87 -9.28
CA SER A 325 0.65 1.96 -8.65
C SER A 325 -0.35 2.75 -7.81
N ALA A 326 -0.11 2.83 -6.51
CA ALA A 326 -0.99 3.54 -5.59
C ALA A 326 -0.32 4.85 -5.23
N GLU A 327 -0.85 5.94 -5.74
CA GLU A 327 -0.34 7.28 -5.46
C GLU A 327 -1.38 8.10 -4.70
N LEU A 328 -0.89 9.00 -3.84
CA LEU A 328 -1.68 10.09 -3.29
C LEU A 328 -0.97 11.40 -3.57
N ALA A 329 -1.64 12.30 -4.28
CA ALA A 329 -1.14 13.65 -4.51
C ALA A 329 -1.69 14.58 -3.42
N LEU A 330 -0.81 15.20 -2.64
CA LEU A 330 -1.17 16.15 -1.58
C LEU A 330 -0.88 17.59 -2.04
N GLY A 331 -1.93 18.36 -2.31
CA GLY A 331 -1.83 19.75 -2.76
C GLY A 331 -2.23 20.77 -1.71
N THR A 332 -2.08 22.05 -2.04
CA THR A 332 -2.50 23.16 -1.18
C THR A 332 -4.02 23.37 -1.30
N ASN A 333 -4.73 23.54 -0.18
CA ASN A 333 -6.19 23.73 -0.15
C ASN A 333 -6.72 24.97 -0.91
N THR A 334 -5.87 25.93 -1.27
CA THR A 334 -6.22 27.12 -2.07
C THR A 334 -5.80 27.02 -3.54
N ASP A 335 -5.30 25.87 -3.99
CA ASP A 335 -4.85 25.67 -5.37
C ASP A 335 -5.97 25.03 -6.21
N GLN A 336 -6.78 25.88 -6.85
CA GLN A 336 -7.94 25.43 -7.63
C GLN A 336 -7.53 24.62 -8.87
N ASP A 337 -6.40 24.92 -9.49
CA ASP A 337 -5.90 24.18 -10.64
C ASP A 337 -5.59 22.73 -10.24
N PHE A 338 -4.96 22.53 -9.08
CA PHE A 338 -4.73 21.20 -8.52
C PHE A 338 -6.04 20.49 -8.12
N ILE A 339 -6.92 21.17 -7.38
CA ILE A 339 -8.17 20.58 -6.87
C ILE A 339 -9.05 20.08 -8.02
N THR A 340 -9.14 20.85 -9.10
CA THR A 340 -10.02 20.54 -10.25
C THR A 340 -9.34 19.74 -11.34
N MET A 341 -8.05 19.39 -11.22
CA MET A 341 -7.30 18.76 -12.32
C MET A 341 -7.91 17.44 -12.81
N LYS A 342 -8.59 16.67 -11.94
CA LYS A 342 -9.24 15.40 -12.32
C LYS A 342 -10.59 15.60 -13.02
N GLN A 343 -11.09 16.83 -13.15
CA GLN A 343 -12.31 17.15 -13.91
C GLN A 343 -12.06 17.22 -15.42
N ASP A 344 -10.80 17.38 -15.86
CA ASP A 344 -10.40 17.24 -17.26
C ASP A 344 -10.48 15.75 -17.65
N LYS A 345 -11.56 15.36 -18.32
CA LYS A 345 -11.82 13.96 -18.69
C LYS A 345 -10.76 13.37 -19.61
N ASP A 346 -10.21 14.17 -20.53
CA ASP A 346 -9.23 13.67 -21.49
C ASP A 346 -7.93 13.32 -20.76
N LYS A 347 -7.46 14.22 -19.88
CA LYS A 347 -6.28 13.94 -19.04
C LYS A 347 -6.55 12.92 -17.95
N LEU A 348 -7.77 12.88 -17.40
CA LEU A 348 -8.19 11.86 -16.44
C LEU A 348 -8.07 10.48 -17.04
N TYR A 349 -8.64 10.23 -18.22
CA TYR A 349 -8.54 8.92 -18.87
C TYR A 349 -7.15 8.61 -19.38
N HIS A 350 -6.34 9.63 -19.69
CA HIS A 350 -4.96 9.44 -20.10
C HIS A 350 -4.04 9.00 -18.94
N HIS A 351 -3.99 9.77 -17.85
CA HIS A 351 -3.00 9.56 -16.77
C HIS A 351 -3.44 10.03 -15.37
N ARG A 352 -4.30 11.04 -15.22
CA ARG A 352 -4.65 11.61 -13.88
C ARG A 352 -5.47 10.67 -13.00
N TRP A 353 -5.81 9.48 -13.48
CA TRP A 353 -6.39 8.40 -12.68
C TRP A 353 -5.36 7.74 -11.75
N ALA A 354 -4.06 7.94 -11.97
CA ALA A 354 -2.99 7.24 -11.25
C ALA A 354 -2.89 7.63 -9.76
N SER A 355 -3.31 8.84 -9.39
CA SER A 355 -3.37 9.29 -7.99
C SER A 355 -4.78 9.61 -7.51
N ASN A 356 -5.03 9.36 -6.22
CA ASN A 356 -6.10 10.06 -5.49
C ASN A 356 -5.54 11.37 -4.94
N ASN A 357 -6.33 12.44 -5.01
CA ASN A 357 -5.87 13.77 -4.67
C ASN A 357 -6.47 14.20 -3.33
N SER A 358 -5.62 14.73 -2.46
CA SER A 358 -6.00 15.29 -1.17
C SER A 358 -5.46 16.70 -1.02
N VAL A 359 -6.10 17.50 -0.17
CA VAL A 359 -5.59 18.83 0.18
C VAL A 359 -5.07 18.87 1.62
N ALA A 360 -3.93 19.53 1.79
CA ALA A 360 -3.36 19.81 3.09
C ALA A 360 -4.11 20.95 3.77
N ILE A 361 -4.50 20.78 5.03
CA ILE A 361 -5.15 21.80 5.86
C ILE A 361 -4.47 21.93 7.23
N ASP A 362 -4.91 22.94 7.98
CA ASP A 362 -4.67 23.10 9.41
C ASP A 362 -6.00 23.27 10.15
N SER A 363 -5.97 23.28 11.48
CA SER A 363 -7.17 23.35 12.32
C SER A 363 -7.94 24.67 12.22
N ASN A 364 -7.31 25.76 11.74
CA ASN A 364 -7.97 27.05 11.51
C ASN A 364 -8.63 27.15 10.12
N PHE A 365 -8.43 26.15 9.26
CA PHE A 365 -9.08 26.10 7.95
C PHE A 365 -10.61 26.01 8.11
N ASN A 366 -11.34 26.86 7.40
CA ASN A 366 -12.81 26.97 7.51
C ASN A 366 -13.54 26.94 6.16
N GLU A 367 -12.82 26.97 5.04
CA GLU A 367 -13.39 26.99 3.67
C GLU A 367 -13.67 25.56 3.16
N TYR A 368 -14.45 24.78 3.92
CA TYR A 368 -14.74 23.38 3.58
C TYR A 368 -15.75 23.19 2.44
N GLU A 369 -16.59 24.19 2.13
CA GLU A 369 -17.68 24.02 1.16
C GLU A 369 -17.21 23.67 -0.27
N PRO A 370 -16.17 24.31 -0.84
CA PRO A 370 -15.64 23.91 -2.14
C PRO A 370 -15.12 22.46 -2.17
N ILE A 371 -14.51 21.99 -1.07
CA ILE A 371 -14.05 20.59 -0.95
C ILE A 371 -15.27 19.65 -0.90
N ALA A 372 -16.28 19.98 -0.09
CA ALA A 372 -17.50 19.20 0.02
C ALA A 372 -18.23 19.08 -1.34
N ASN A 373 -18.25 20.14 -2.15
CA ASN A 373 -18.83 20.11 -3.49
C ASN A 373 -18.16 19.06 -4.40
N GLY A 374 -16.81 19.01 -4.41
CA GLY A 374 -16.08 17.99 -5.16
C GLY A 374 -16.36 16.57 -4.66
N ILE A 375 -16.35 16.38 -3.34
CA ILE A 375 -16.62 15.08 -2.71
C ILE A 375 -18.03 14.58 -3.06
N ARG A 376 -19.04 15.45 -3.06
CA ARG A 376 -20.41 15.08 -3.46
C ARG A 376 -20.47 14.61 -4.92
N GLU A 377 -19.60 15.11 -5.78
CA GLU A 377 -19.56 14.73 -7.20
C GLU A 377 -18.79 13.42 -7.45
N ASN A 378 -17.60 13.27 -6.85
CA ASN A 378 -16.69 12.17 -7.20
C ASN A 378 -15.87 11.58 -6.04
N GLY A 379 -16.09 12.04 -4.79
CA GLY A 379 -15.35 11.60 -3.60
C GLY A 379 -14.01 12.29 -3.35
N GLU A 380 -13.63 13.27 -4.17
CA GLU A 380 -12.33 13.94 -4.11
C GLU A 380 -12.50 15.48 -4.01
N PRO A 381 -11.55 16.22 -3.41
CA PRO A 381 -10.32 15.71 -2.80
C PRO A 381 -10.54 15.17 -1.39
N GLY A 382 -9.66 14.25 -0.97
CA GLY A 382 -9.51 13.92 0.45
C GLY A 382 -8.89 15.08 1.25
N ILE A 383 -8.83 14.93 2.57
CA ILE A 383 -8.25 15.96 3.47
C ILE A 383 -7.13 15.33 4.30
N VAL A 384 -6.03 16.07 4.46
CA VAL A 384 -4.94 15.75 5.39
C VAL A 384 -4.64 16.98 6.25
N ASN A 385 -4.88 16.89 7.56
CA ASN A 385 -4.54 17.93 8.52
C ASN A 385 -3.10 17.74 9.02
N LEU A 386 -2.18 18.51 8.45
CA LEU A 386 -0.74 18.43 8.77
C LEU A 386 -0.44 19.02 10.14
N ASP A 387 -1.24 19.99 10.61
CA ASP A 387 -1.10 20.58 11.94
C ASP A 387 -1.34 19.53 13.02
N LEU A 388 -2.48 18.82 12.96
CA LEU A 388 -2.76 17.73 13.89
C LEU A 388 -1.75 16.59 13.78
N SER A 389 -1.30 16.28 12.56
CA SER A 389 -0.36 15.18 12.33
C SER A 389 1.00 15.43 12.99
N ARG A 390 1.48 16.68 13.00
CA ARG A 390 2.76 17.09 13.60
C ARG A 390 2.71 17.25 15.11
N ASN A 391 1.56 17.68 15.63
CA ASN A 391 1.44 18.18 17.00
C ASN A 391 0.68 17.26 17.96
N TYR A 392 0.30 16.05 17.52
CA TYR A 392 -0.41 15.09 18.37
C TYR A 392 0.10 13.65 18.17
N GLY A 393 0.21 12.93 19.29
CA GLY A 393 0.09 11.47 19.34
C GLY A 393 -1.38 11.06 19.17
N ARG A 394 -1.94 10.38 20.18
CA ARG A 394 -3.40 10.22 20.26
C ARG A 394 -4.04 11.54 20.69
N ILE A 395 -5.27 11.83 20.26
CA ILE A 395 -5.91 13.10 20.61
C ILE A 395 -6.14 13.24 22.12
N ILE A 396 -6.39 12.13 22.84
CA ILE A 396 -6.55 12.15 24.30
C ILE A 396 -5.28 12.53 25.06
N ASP A 397 -4.10 12.33 24.45
CA ASP A 397 -2.81 12.65 25.06
C ASP A 397 -2.49 14.17 24.98
N GLY A 398 -3.37 14.94 24.32
CA GLY A 398 -3.32 16.40 24.25
C GLY A 398 -2.31 16.94 23.25
N TYR A 399 -2.25 18.27 23.14
CA TYR A 399 -1.33 18.96 22.25
C TYR A 399 0.12 18.75 22.70
N GLN A 400 0.94 18.21 21.81
CA GLN A 400 2.35 17.92 22.02
C GLN A 400 3.14 18.54 20.87
N LYS A 401 3.53 19.81 21.06
CA LYS A 401 4.21 20.60 20.03
C LYS A 401 5.35 19.82 19.37
N ASP A 402 5.28 19.70 18.05
CA ASP A 402 6.28 19.08 17.19
C ASP A 402 6.67 17.64 17.60
N ILE A 403 5.78 16.89 18.28
CA ILE A 403 6.02 15.48 18.63
C ILE A 403 6.30 14.62 17.40
N ASP A 404 5.77 15.02 16.25
CA ASP A 404 6.00 14.42 14.94
C ASP A 404 6.33 15.50 13.89
N GLY A 405 7.17 16.47 14.29
CA GLY A 405 7.41 17.71 13.53
C GLY A 405 7.98 17.54 12.12
N ASP A 406 8.59 16.38 11.81
CA ASP A 406 9.11 16.07 10.47
C ASP A 406 8.00 15.70 9.46
N VAL A 407 6.76 15.53 9.90
CA VAL A 407 5.66 15.11 9.02
C VAL A 407 5.41 16.13 7.92
N GLU A 408 5.36 15.64 6.70
CA GLU A 408 5.11 16.45 5.50
C GLU A 408 3.92 15.94 4.68
N GLY A 409 3.42 14.74 4.99
CA GLY A 409 2.24 14.15 4.39
C GLY A 409 1.96 12.77 4.93
N THR A 410 1.41 11.92 4.07
CA THR A 410 1.00 10.57 4.42
C THR A 410 1.19 9.62 3.24
N ASN A 411 1.16 8.32 3.50
CA ASN A 411 1.14 7.30 2.48
C ASN A 411 -0.21 7.27 1.73
N PRO A 412 -0.37 6.52 0.62
CA PRO A 412 -1.58 6.57 -0.18
C PRO A 412 -2.89 6.21 0.53
N CYS A 413 -2.82 5.38 1.58
CA CYS A 413 -4.00 4.99 2.36
C CYS A 413 -4.33 5.98 3.48
N GLY A 414 -3.42 6.91 3.82
CA GLY A 414 -3.69 7.96 4.80
C GLY A 414 -3.54 7.56 6.27
N GLU A 415 -3.09 6.35 6.60
CA GLU A 415 -3.03 5.88 8.00
C GLU A 415 -1.75 6.26 8.74
N ILE A 416 -0.66 6.58 8.03
CA ILE A 416 0.64 6.91 8.65
C ILE A 416 0.99 8.37 8.39
N SER A 417 1.32 9.10 9.46
CA SER A 417 1.94 10.44 9.37
C SER A 417 3.41 10.25 9.01
N LEU A 418 3.86 10.78 7.87
CA LEU A 418 5.20 10.49 7.34
C LEU A 418 6.01 11.76 7.09
N GLY A 419 7.28 11.69 7.48
CA GLY A 419 8.31 12.60 7.01
C GLY A 419 8.78 12.27 5.59
N ASN A 420 9.55 13.18 5.01
CA ASN A 420 10.09 13.03 3.66
C ASN A 420 11.03 11.82 3.54
N GLY A 421 10.73 10.90 2.60
CA GLY A 421 11.47 9.65 2.39
C GLY A 421 11.14 8.55 3.40
N GLU A 422 10.19 8.76 4.32
CA GLU A 422 9.85 7.80 5.37
C GLU A 422 8.87 6.71 4.86
N PRO A 423 9.08 5.43 5.21
CA PRO A 423 8.14 4.36 4.88
C PRO A 423 7.04 4.15 5.93
N CYS A 424 5.93 3.56 5.52
CA CYS A 424 5.03 2.86 6.45
C CYS A 424 5.66 1.54 6.93
N ASN A 425 5.40 1.14 8.18
CA ASN A 425 5.89 -0.11 8.75
C ASN A 425 4.80 -0.80 9.57
N LEU A 426 4.04 -1.69 8.93
CA LEU A 426 2.75 -2.16 9.44
C LEU A 426 2.78 -3.62 9.91
N PHE A 427 2.07 -3.87 11.01
CA PHE A 427 1.67 -5.21 11.45
C PHE A 427 0.21 -5.15 11.88
N GLU A 428 -0.59 -6.17 11.54
CA GLU A 428 -2.04 -6.13 11.69
C GLU A 428 -2.51 -7.16 12.71
N VAL A 429 -3.28 -6.70 13.69
CA VAL A 429 -3.89 -7.54 14.72
C VAL A 429 -5.40 -7.62 14.47
N PHE A 430 -5.96 -8.82 14.61
CA PHE A 430 -7.41 -9.07 14.58
C PHE A 430 -7.86 -9.48 15.99
N PRO A 431 -8.18 -8.53 16.89
CA PRO A 431 -8.36 -8.84 18.31
C PRO A 431 -9.38 -9.94 18.58
N TYR A 432 -10.55 -9.86 17.91
CA TYR A 432 -11.59 -10.89 17.98
C TYR A 432 -11.05 -12.30 17.69
N ILE A 433 -10.27 -12.46 16.62
CA ILE A 433 -9.75 -13.76 16.20
C ILE A 433 -8.64 -14.22 17.15
N ALA A 434 -7.77 -13.31 17.58
CA ALA A 434 -6.72 -13.63 18.54
C ALA A 434 -7.31 -14.16 19.87
N GLU A 435 -8.40 -13.57 20.36
CA GLU A 435 -9.11 -14.05 21.55
C GLU A 435 -9.78 -15.41 21.33
N GLN A 436 -10.39 -15.66 20.16
CA GLN A 436 -10.91 -17.00 19.82
C GLN A 436 -9.81 -18.06 19.80
N GLU A 437 -8.60 -17.69 19.38
CA GLU A 437 -7.40 -18.53 19.42
C GLU A 437 -6.74 -18.57 20.83
N ASN A 438 -7.42 -18.06 21.86
CA ASN A 438 -7.01 -18.04 23.28
C ASN A 438 -5.72 -17.28 23.57
N TRP A 439 -5.45 -16.19 22.82
CA TRP A 439 -4.34 -15.30 23.13
C TRP A 439 -4.71 -14.23 24.15
N ASP A 440 -3.76 -13.87 25.01
CA ASP A 440 -3.79 -12.57 25.71
C ASP A 440 -3.43 -11.46 24.71
N LEU A 441 -4.33 -10.51 24.51
CA LEU A 441 -4.11 -9.39 23.60
C LEU A 441 -2.84 -8.59 23.94
N LYS A 442 -2.46 -8.50 25.23
CA LYS A 442 -1.22 -7.81 25.62
C LYS A 442 0.01 -8.48 25.00
N ASP A 443 0.04 -9.81 24.97
CA ASP A 443 1.13 -10.56 24.35
C ASP A 443 1.10 -10.44 22.82
N VAL A 444 -0.09 -10.45 22.22
CA VAL A 444 -0.26 -10.25 20.77
C VAL A 444 0.28 -8.90 20.32
N PHE A 445 -0.11 -7.82 21.02
CA PHE A 445 0.37 -6.47 20.73
C PHE A 445 1.87 -6.33 21.02
N ARG A 446 2.40 -6.98 22.06
CA ARG A 446 3.86 -7.03 22.32
C ARG A 446 4.62 -7.68 21.16
N LEU A 447 4.15 -8.82 20.64
CA LEU A 447 4.76 -9.52 19.51
C LEU A 447 4.68 -8.70 18.21
N ALA A 448 3.53 -8.07 17.95
CA ALA A 448 3.32 -7.17 16.81
C ALA A 448 4.32 -6.01 16.81
N THR A 449 4.48 -5.34 17.96
CA THR A 449 5.43 -4.25 18.16
C THR A 449 6.86 -4.69 17.84
N ARG A 450 7.31 -5.81 18.41
CA ARG A 450 8.68 -6.30 18.23
C ARG A 450 8.94 -6.76 16.80
N PHE A 451 7.96 -7.39 16.14
CA PHE A 451 8.03 -7.72 14.72
C PHE A 451 8.28 -6.44 13.89
N ALA A 452 7.45 -5.42 14.07
CA ALA A 452 7.56 -4.18 13.32
C ALA A 452 8.88 -3.45 13.63
N LYS A 453 9.34 -3.47 14.89
CA LYS A 453 10.61 -2.84 15.28
C LYS A 453 11.80 -3.45 14.53
N ARG A 454 11.86 -4.79 14.42
CA ARG A 454 12.91 -5.50 13.67
C ARG A 454 12.93 -5.16 12.19
N VAL A 455 11.77 -4.90 11.55
CA VAL A 455 11.71 -4.47 10.14
C VAL A 455 12.53 -3.19 9.91
N THR A 456 12.59 -2.28 10.89
CA THR A 456 13.38 -1.03 10.78
C THR A 456 14.90 -1.26 10.69
N PHE A 457 15.38 -2.48 10.93
CA PHE A 457 16.79 -2.88 10.80
C PHE A 457 17.09 -3.61 9.48
N SER A 458 16.12 -3.70 8.58
CA SER A 458 16.35 -4.16 7.21
C SER A 458 17.15 -3.14 6.40
N ASP A 459 17.60 -3.56 5.20
CA ASP A 459 18.36 -2.69 4.31
C ASP A 459 17.44 -1.68 3.61
N TYR A 460 17.91 -0.44 3.47
CA TYR A 460 17.21 0.66 2.81
C TYR A 460 18.12 1.35 1.80
N ASP A 461 17.64 1.50 0.57
CA ASP A 461 18.48 1.91 -0.56
C ASP A 461 18.77 3.42 -0.55
N TRP A 462 17.81 4.22 -0.06
CA TRP A 462 17.88 5.67 -0.08
C TRP A 462 18.43 6.22 1.23
N GLU A 463 19.43 7.11 1.15
CA GLU A 463 20.03 7.75 2.32
C GLU A 463 18.99 8.52 3.14
N ILE A 464 18.09 9.25 2.48
CA ILE A 464 17.02 9.98 3.16
C ILE A 464 16.13 9.05 3.99
N SER A 465 15.78 7.88 3.45
CA SER A 465 15.01 6.85 4.14
C SER A 465 15.78 6.27 5.32
N ARG A 466 17.05 5.92 5.14
CA ARG A 466 17.91 5.46 6.25
C ARG A 466 17.93 6.47 7.39
N ASN A 467 18.20 7.74 7.08
CA ASN A 467 18.31 8.80 8.08
C ASN A 467 17.02 8.98 8.88
N ILE A 468 15.87 9.06 8.21
CA ILE A 468 14.58 9.26 8.90
C ILE A 468 14.16 8.01 9.68
N ILE A 469 14.45 6.80 9.17
CA ILE A 469 14.15 5.55 9.87
C ILE A 469 15.04 5.39 11.12
N TYR A 470 16.33 5.73 11.03
CA TYR A 470 17.22 5.72 12.20
C TYR A 470 16.77 6.70 13.28
N LYS A 471 16.29 7.89 12.88
CA LYS A 471 15.76 8.90 13.78
C LYS A 471 14.47 8.41 14.46
N ASN A 472 13.49 8.00 13.67
CA ASN A 472 12.11 7.85 14.11
C ASN A 472 11.76 6.43 14.57
N ARG A 473 12.41 5.40 13.99
CA ARG A 473 12.08 3.98 14.22
C ARG A 473 10.58 3.68 14.17
N ARG A 474 9.82 4.41 13.35
CA ARG A 474 8.35 4.39 13.33
C ARG A 474 7.81 2.97 13.12
N ILE A 475 6.78 2.62 13.87
CA ILE A 475 5.97 1.43 13.67
C ILE A 475 4.49 1.81 13.56
N GLY A 476 3.70 0.96 12.92
CA GLY A 476 2.27 1.11 12.75
C GLY A 476 1.57 -0.21 13.04
N VAL A 477 1.41 -0.52 14.32
CA VAL A 477 0.59 -1.64 14.77
C VAL A 477 -0.87 -1.28 14.52
N SER A 478 -1.46 -1.93 13.53
CA SER A 478 -2.83 -1.71 13.08
C SER A 478 -3.79 -2.67 13.76
N MET A 479 -5.01 -2.20 14.01
CA MET A 479 -6.16 -3.05 14.33
C MET A 479 -7.08 -3.18 13.12
N SER A 480 -7.57 -4.39 12.88
CA SER A 480 -8.62 -4.70 11.92
C SER A 480 -9.63 -5.67 12.54
N GLY A 481 -10.79 -5.88 11.90
CA GLY A 481 -11.88 -6.62 12.54
C GLY A 481 -12.51 -5.83 13.69
N ILE A 482 -12.36 -4.50 13.71
CA ILE A 482 -12.74 -3.67 14.86
C ILE A 482 -14.24 -3.74 15.13
N GLN A 483 -15.06 -3.73 14.07
CA GLN A 483 -16.51 -3.81 14.22
C GLN A 483 -16.95 -5.18 14.73
N ASP A 484 -16.29 -6.25 14.29
CA ASP A 484 -16.52 -7.61 14.76
C ASP A 484 -16.19 -7.72 16.25
N TRP A 485 -15.01 -7.24 16.64
CA TRP A 485 -14.53 -7.27 18.02
C TRP A 485 -15.41 -6.48 18.98
N LEU A 486 -15.71 -5.22 18.66
CA LEU A 486 -16.56 -4.38 19.51
C LEU A 486 -17.96 -4.98 19.65
N LEU A 487 -18.54 -5.47 18.55
CA LEU A 487 -19.87 -6.07 18.59
C LEU A 487 -19.88 -7.39 19.38
N ASN A 488 -18.81 -8.18 19.35
CA ASN A 488 -18.65 -9.38 20.16
C ASN A 488 -18.60 -9.05 21.66
N ASP A 489 -17.66 -8.20 22.06
CA ASP A 489 -17.30 -8.01 23.46
C ASP A 489 -18.23 -7.05 24.19
N LEU A 490 -18.68 -6.01 23.50
CA LEU A 490 -19.60 -5.02 24.06
C LEU A 490 -21.06 -5.42 23.82
N GLY A 491 -21.33 -6.29 22.84
CA GLY A 491 -22.68 -6.59 22.38
C GLY A 491 -23.33 -5.46 21.56
N HIS A 492 -22.64 -4.36 21.31
CA HIS A 492 -23.11 -3.17 20.59
C HIS A 492 -21.93 -2.39 19.98
N ARG A 493 -22.23 -1.40 19.12
CA ARG A 493 -21.21 -0.55 18.49
C ARG A 493 -20.67 0.47 19.49
N VAL A 494 -19.46 0.99 19.24
CA VAL A 494 -18.79 1.92 20.18
C VAL A 494 -19.52 3.25 20.36
N VAL A 495 -20.23 3.73 19.34
CA VAL A 495 -21.08 4.92 19.44
C VAL A 495 -22.44 4.50 19.99
N THR A 496 -22.73 4.88 21.24
CA THR A 496 -23.97 4.50 21.94
C THR A 496 -25.09 5.52 21.78
N GLY A 497 -24.75 6.74 21.35
CA GLY A 497 -25.70 7.81 21.07
C GLY A 497 -25.00 9.13 20.74
N PHE A 498 -25.80 10.19 20.65
CA PHE A 498 -25.33 11.56 20.45
C PHE A 498 -26.05 12.51 21.40
N GLU A 499 -25.34 13.50 21.93
CA GLU A 499 -25.90 14.57 22.77
C GLU A 499 -25.76 15.94 22.08
N ASP A 500 -26.68 16.85 22.41
CA ASP A 500 -26.58 18.24 21.99
C ASP A 500 -25.38 18.91 22.66
N SER A 501 -24.56 19.57 21.87
CA SER A 501 -23.42 20.34 22.35
C SER A 501 -23.19 21.57 21.47
N ILE A 502 -22.14 22.31 21.76
CA ILE A 502 -21.72 23.48 20.99
C ILE A 502 -20.26 23.33 20.58
N ASP A 503 -19.96 23.83 19.39
CA ASP A 503 -18.59 24.08 18.97
C ASP A 503 -17.99 25.19 19.83
N GLU A 504 -16.88 24.91 20.52
CA GLU A 504 -16.32 25.84 21.52
C GLU A 504 -15.79 27.14 20.91
N GLU A 505 -15.38 27.13 19.64
CA GLU A 505 -14.82 28.30 18.96
C GLU A 505 -15.90 29.15 18.27
N THR A 506 -16.91 28.50 17.67
CA THR A 506 -17.92 29.17 16.83
C THR A 506 -19.28 29.33 17.51
N GLY A 507 -19.55 28.60 18.59
CA GLY A 507 -20.85 28.52 19.24
C GLY A 507 -21.94 27.80 18.42
N ALA A 508 -21.57 27.19 17.28
CA ALA A 508 -22.49 26.44 16.44
C ALA A 508 -23.01 25.20 17.18
N LYS A 509 -24.28 24.85 16.99
CA LYS A 509 -24.84 23.61 17.55
C LYS A 509 -24.23 22.40 16.86
N ILE A 510 -23.75 21.43 17.63
CA ILE A 510 -23.18 20.18 17.14
C ILE A 510 -23.81 18.99 17.87
N LYS A 511 -23.64 17.80 17.30
CA LYS A 511 -24.03 16.52 17.90
C LYS A 511 -22.77 15.79 18.36
N LYS A 512 -22.49 15.82 19.66
CA LYS A 512 -21.32 15.16 20.23
C LYS A 512 -21.60 13.67 20.42
N PRO A 513 -20.75 12.75 19.92
CA PRO A 513 -20.95 11.32 20.13
C PRO A 513 -20.71 10.93 21.58
N ILE A 514 -21.47 9.93 22.04
CA ILE A 514 -21.28 9.25 23.32
C ILE A 514 -20.64 7.89 23.01
N TYR A 515 -19.45 7.66 23.54
CA TYR A 515 -18.73 6.40 23.37
C TYR A 515 -18.92 5.46 24.56
N ASP A 516 -18.90 4.16 24.31
CA ASP A 516 -18.90 3.16 25.37
C ASP A 516 -17.59 3.20 26.20
N PRO A 517 -17.66 3.34 27.54
CA PRO A 517 -16.47 3.42 28.39
C PRO A 517 -15.60 2.15 28.39
N GLN A 518 -16.20 0.97 28.23
CA GLN A 518 -15.46 -0.29 28.13
C GLN A 518 -14.72 -0.36 26.78
N GLY A 519 -15.34 0.12 25.69
CA GLY A 519 -14.67 0.28 24.40
C GLY A 519 -13.43 1.19 24.50
N ILE A 520 -13.52 2.33 25.19
CA ILE A 520 -12.37 3.22 25.47
C ILE A 520 -11.27 2.46 26.21
N LYS A 521 -11.64 1.71 27.27
CA LYS A 521 -10.69 0.95 28.08
C LYS A 521 -9.94 -0.09 27.25
N MET A 522 -10.66 -0.89 26.45
CA MET A 522 -10.10 -1.96 25.61
C MET A 522 -8.99 -1.44 24.69
N VAL A 523 -9.25 -0.36 23.94
CA VAL A 523 -8.26 0.21 23.02
C VAL A 523 -7.12 0.93 23.74
N THR A 524 -7.38 1.50 24.91
CA THR A 524 -6.35 2.19 25.71
C THR A 524 -5.36 1.19 26.33
N GLU A 525 -5.85 0.06 26.82
CA GLU A 525 -5.01 -1.02 27.35
C GLU A 525 -4.15 -1.67 26.26
N ALA A 526 -4.74 -1.91 25.08
CA ALA A 526 -4.00 -2.37 23.91
C ALA A 526 -2.89 -1.37 23.51
N TYR A 527 -3.17 -0.06 23.53
CA TYR A 527 -2.17 0.96 23.20
C TYR A 527 -1.00 0.92 24.21
N GLN A 528 -1.31 0.83 25.50
CA GLN A 528 -0.27 0.75 26.53
C GLN A 528 0.61 -0.49 26.36
N ALA A 529 0.04 -1.63 25.96
CA ALA A 529 0.81 -2.84 25.66
C ALA A 529 1.85 -2.61 24.54
N VAL A 530 1.48 -1.85 23.51
CA VAL A 530 2.39 -1.48 22.41
C VAL A 530 3.50 -0.57 22.91
N ILE A 531 3.18 0.47 23.67
CA ILE A 531 4.17 1.43 24.22
C ILE A 531 5.17 0.74 25.14
N ASP A 532 4.68 -0.09 26.07
CA ASP A 532 5.53 -0.83 27.01
C ASP A 532 6.51 -1.75 26.26
N ALA A 533 6.01 -2.45 25.24
CA ALA A 533 6.82 -3.35 24.43
C ALA A 533 7.91 -2.63 23.62
N ASP A 534 7.61 -1.46 23.02
CA ASP A 534 8.61 -0.72 22.25
C ASP A 534 9.68 -0.11 23.16
N LYS A 535 9.28 0.45 24.30
CA LYS A 535 10.21 1.00 25.29
C LYS A 535 11.19 -0.05 25.80
N GLU A 536 10.69 -1.23 26.16
CA GLU A 536 11.52 -2.35 26.59
C GLU A 536 12.48 -2.79 25.47
N TYR A 537 11.95 -2.98 24.26
CA TYR A 537 12.75 -3.54 23.18
C TYR A 537 13.75 -2.54 22.60
N SER A 538 13.39 -1.25 22.51
CA SER A 538 14.31 -0.18 22.09
C SER A 538 15.51 -0.07 23.02
N LYS A 539 15.29 -0.20 24.33
CA LYS A 539 16.37 -0.30 25.32
C LYS A 539 17.25 -1.53 25.08
N THR A 540 16.64 -2.69 24.82
CA THR A 540 17.34 -3.95 24.54
C THR A 540 18.17 -3.89 23.26
N LEU A 541 17.67 -3.23 22.22
CA LEU A 541 18.34 -3.08 20.92
C LEU A 541 19.29 -1.87 20.85
N ASN A 542 19.30 -1.04 21.89
CA ASN A 542 20.03 0.23 21.94
C ASN A 542 19.71 1.13 20.72
N CYS A 543 18.42 1.35 20.47
CA CYS A 543 17.93 2.27 19.45
C CYS A 543 16.92 3.26 20.03
N ASN A 544 16.53 4.27 19.24
CA ASN A 544 15.45 5.18 19.63
C ASN A 544 14.14 4.39 19.78
N GLU A 545 13.34 4.82 20.75
CA GLU A 545 11.92 4.49 20.81
C GLU A 545 11.23 4.96 19.52
N SER A 546 10.17 4.27 19.14
CA SER A 546 9.39 4.62 17.95
C SER A 546 8.70 5.96 18.18
N ILE A 547 8.83 6.88 17.21
CA ILE A 547 8.21 8.22 17.30
C ILE A 547 6.67 8.12 17.41
N LYS A 548 6.09 7.11 16.76
CA LYS A 548 4.68 6.72 16.75
C LYS A 548 4.57 5.20 16.62
N HIS A 549 3.44 4.65 17.05
CA HIS A 549 3.29 3.23 17.31
C HIS A 549 2.07 2.58 16.66
N THR A 550 0.92 3.23 16.68
CA THR A 550 -0.39 2.62 16.38
C THR A 550 -1.07 3.34 15.23
N THR A 551 -1.92 2.59 14.52
CA THR A 551 -2.67 3.09 13.35
C THR A 551 -3.94 2.26 13.13
N VAL A 552 -4.74 2.63 12.13
CA VAL A 552 -5.84 1.80 11.62
C VAL A 552 -5.81 1.85 10.10
N LYS A 553 -5.61 0.67 9.49
CA LYS A 553 -5.63 0.48 8.05
C LYS A 553 -6.76 -0.47 7.64
N PRO A 554 -7.57 -0.16 6.61
CA PRO A 554 -8.50 -1.10 6.02
C PRO A 554 -7.76 -2.03 5.03
N SER A 555 -7.12 -3.07 5.55
CA SER A 555 -6.26 -3.97 4.77
C SER A 555 -7.07 -5.02 4.01
N GLY A 556 -7.80 -4.60 2.97
CA GLY A 556 -8.83 -5.43 2.35
C GLY A 556 -8.40 -6.80 1.80
N THR A 557 -7.13 -7.03 1.43
CA THR A 557 -6.67 -8.39 1.03
C THR A 557 -6.31 -9.25 2.23
N VAL A 558 -5.73 -8.65 3.27
CA VAL A 558 -5.27 -9.36 4.48
C VAL A 558 -6.47 -9.70 5.36
N ALA A 559 -7.41 -8.77 5.54
CA ALA A 559 -8.66 -9.02 6.27
C ALA A 559 -9.50 -10.15 5.64
N LYS A 560 -9.47 -10.32 4.30
CA LYS A 560 -10.11 -11.46 3.62
C LYS A 560 -9.50 -12.80 3.97
N LEU A 561 -8.21 -12.87 4.32
CA LEU A 561 -7.59 -14.10 4.82
C LEU A 561 -8.30 -14.56 6.08
N ALA A 562 -8.49 -13.65 7.02
CA ALA A 562 -9.05 -13.93 8.33
C ALA A 562 -10.60 -13.90 8.35
N GLY A 563 -11.24 -13.39 7.30
CA GLY A 563 -12.69 -13.20 7.23
C GLY A 563 -13.20 -12.05 8.11
N ALA A 564 -12.35 -11.08 8.44
CA ALA A 564 -12.65 -9.98 9.35
C ALA A 564 -13.12 -8.71 8.62
N SER A 565 -13.80 -7.81 9.33
CA SER A 565 -14.09 -6.46 8.85
C SER A 565 -12.79 -5.68 8.53
N GLU A 566 -12.79 -4.86 7.48
CA GLU A 566 -11.59 -4.17 6.99
C GLU A 566 -11.26 -2.92 7.84
N GLY A 567 -10.25 -2.99 8.69
CA GLY A 567 -9.90 -1.90 9.62
C GLY A 567 -11.08 -1.56 10.53
N MET A 568 -11.56 -0.31 10.45
CA MET A 568 -12.76 0.17 11.14
C MET A 568 -14.04 0.11 10.29
N HIS A 569 -13.97 -0.34 9.04
CA HIS A 569 -15.14 -0.36 8.16
C HIS A 569 -16.21 -1.33 8.66
N PHE A 570 -17.46 -0.92 8.49
CA PHE A 570 -18.60 -1.82 8.62
C PHE A 570 -18.63 -2.81 7.46
N HIS A 571 -19.15 -4.01 7.70
CA HIS A 571 -19.42 -4.97 6.64
C HIS A 571 -20.37 -4.37 5.61
N TYR A 572 -20.20 -4.75 4.34
CA TYR A 572 -21.05 -4.23 3.26
C TYR A 572 -22.51 -4.65 3.42
N ALA A 573 -22.75 -5.88 3.90
CA ALA A 573 -24.05 -6.42 4.28
C ALA A 573 -23.84 -7.56 5.29
N GLY A 574 -24.90 -7.97 6.01
CA GLY A 574 -24.83 -9.10 6.94
C GLY A 574 -24.66 -10.45 6.24
N TYR A 575 -25.33 -10.61 5.10
CA TYR A 575 -25.24 -11.76 4.20
C TYR A 575 -24.97 -11.25 2.78
N LEU A 576 -23.99 -11.81 2.10
CA LEU A 576 -23.64 -11.38 0.74
C LEU A 576 -23.09 -12.52 -0.12
N ILE A 577 -23.23 -12.38 -1.44
CA ILE A 577 -22.38 -13.06 -2.41
C ILE A 577 -21.19 -12.15 -2.72
N GLN A 578 -19.98 -12.66 -2.52
CA GLN A 578 -18.77 -12.00 -3.00
C GLN A 578 -18.24 -12.72 -4.23
N ARG A 579 -18.06 -11.98 -5.33
CA ARG A 579 -17.53 -12.54 -6.58
C ARG A 579 -16.04 -12.34 -6.68
N ILE A 580 -15.33 -13.40 -7.06
CA ILE A 580 -13.91 -13.34 -7.41
C ILE A 580 -13.74 -13.75 -8.87
N ARG A 581 -12.93 -12.98 -9.60
CA ARG A 581 -12.58 -13.25 -10.99
C ARG A 581 -11.31 -14.08 -11.06
N PHE A 582 -11.35 -15.13 -11.84
CA PHE A 582 -10.23 -16.04 -12.15
C PHE A 582 -9.97 -16.02 -13.65
N GLN A 583 -8.73 -16.25 -14.06
CA GLN A 583 -8.49 -16.61 -15.45
C GLN A 583 -9.22 -17.92 -15.74
N ALA A 584 -9.82 -18.05 -16.92
CA ALA A 584 -10.59 -19.24 -17.29
C ALA A 584 -9.76 -20.55 -17.30
N SER A 585 -8.43 -20.44 -17.29
CA SER A 585 -7.49 -21.56 -17.20
C SER A 585 -6.93 -21.80 -15.78
N ASP A 586 -7.37 -21.05 -14.77
CA ASP A 586 -6.86 -21.17 -13.40
C ASP A 586 -7.19 -22.56 -12.81
N PRO A 587 -6.20 -23.30 -12.29
CA PRO A 587 -6.42 -24.65 -11.76
C PRO A 587 -7.39 -24.69 -10.57
N LEU A 588 -7.54 -23.59 -9.81
CA LEU A 588 -8.49 -23.53 -8.71
C LEU A 588 -9.94 -23.65 -9.16
N LEU A 589 -10.26 -23.31 -10.41
CA LEU A 589 -11.63 -23.38 -10.92
C LEU A 589 -12.19 -24.81 -10.89
N LYS A 590 -11.35 -25.83 -11.14
CA LYS A 590 -11.77 -27.24 -11.08
C LYS A 590 -12.08 -27.69 -9.66
N ALA A 591 -11.26 -27.27 -8.69
CA ALA A 591 -11.50 -27.56 -7.28
C ALA A 591 -12.76 -26.83 -6.77
N LEU A 592 -12.93 -25.56 -7.14
CA LEU A 592 -14.12 -24.77 -6.78
C LEU A 592 -15.41 -25.38 -7.35
N ASP A 593 -15.39 -25.80 -8.62
CA ASP A 593 -16.54 -26.47 -9.24
C ASP A 593 -16.86 -27.81 -8.54
N ALA A 594 -15.83 -28.62 -8.25
CA ALA A 594 -15.99 -29.88 -7.53
C ALA A 594 -16.57 -29.71 -6.11
N CYS A 595 -16.23 -28.61 -5.43
CA CYS A 595 -16.79 -28.27 -4.13
C CYS A 595 -18.22 -27.69 -4.20
N GLY A 596 -18.75 -27.39 -5.39
CA GLY A 596 -20.11 -26.88 -5.58
C GLY A 596 -20.24 -25.35 -5.61
N TYR A 597 -19.14 -24.60 -5.77
CA TYR A 597 -19.22 -23.14 -5.95
C TYR A 597 -19.81 -22.79 -7.31
N TYR A 598 -20.80 -21.89 -7.34
CA TYR A 598 -21.34 -21.39 -8.59
C TYR A 598 -20.30 -20.54 -9.33
N SER A 599 -20.16 -20.79 -10.63
CA SER A 599 -19.30 -20.00 -11.51
C SER A 599 -19.98 -19.66 -12.83
N GLU A 600 -19.61 -18.52 -13.40
CA GLU A 600 -20.13 -18.02 -14.67
C GLU A 600 -19.05 -17.23 -15.44
N PRO A 601 -19.12 -17.15 -16.79
CA PRO A 601 -18.22 -16.30 -17.55
C PRO A 601 -18.31 -14.82 -17.11
N ASP A 602 -17.16 -14.14 -16.99
CA ASP A 602 -17.16 -12.70 -16.71
C ASP A 602 -17.60 -11.92 -17.95
N ILE A 603 -18.55 -11.00 -17.77
CA ILE A 603 -19.13 -10.23 -18.86
C ILE A 603 -18.30 -9.00 -19.26
N TYR A 604 -17.28 -8.65 -18.46
CA TYR A 604 -16.49 -7.43 -18.63
C TYR A 604 -15.09 -7.72 -19.19
N SER A 605 -14.54 -8.90 -18.91
CA SER A 605 -13.17 -9.30 -19.21
C SER A 605 -13.18 -10.64 -19.95
N PRO A 606 -12.59 -10.73 -21.15
CA PRO A 606 -12.48 -12.00 -21.86
C PRO A 606 -11.60 -13.00 -21.09
N ASN A 607 -11.78 -14.30 -21.36
CA ASN A 607 -11.02 -15.40 -20.74
C ASN A 607 -11.00 -15.36 -19.21
N THR A 608 -12.10 -14.90 -18.61
CA THR A 608 -12.24 -14.73 -17.16
C THR A 608 -13.53 -15.41 -16.70
N THR A 609 -13.49 -16.07 -15.56
CA THR A 609 -14.63 -16.72 -14.90
C THR A 609 -14.87 -16.05 -13.55
N CYS A 610 -16.11 -15.67 -13.26
CA CYS A 610 -16.57 -15.20 -11.96
C CYS A 610 -17.00 -16.40 -11.11
N VAL A 611 -16.52 -16.49 -9.88
CA VAL A 611 -16.96 -17.49 -8.90
C VAL A 611 -17.64 -16.78 -7.73
N GLU A 612 -18.80 -17.28 -7.32
CA GLU A 612 -19.60 -16.75 -6.22
C GLU A 612 -19.25 -17.42 -4.90
N PHE A 613 -18.96 -16.61 -3.87
CA PHE A 613 -18.72 -17.07 -2.51
C PHE A 613 -19.83 -16.52 -1.61
N PRO A 614 -20.63 -17.37 -0.95
CA PRO A 614 -21.59 -16.94 0.05
C PRO A 614 -20.86 -16.61 1.36
N LEU A 615 -20.96 -15.36 1.81
CA LEU A 615 -20.35 -14.87 3.04
C LEU A 615 -21.42 -14.45 4.05
N ARG A 616 -21.13 -14.74 5.30
CA ARG A 616 -21.84 -14.22 6.47
C ARG A 616 -20.87 -13.37 7.28
N ALA A 617 -21.21 -12.11 7.49
CA ALA A 617 -20.47 -11.24 8.38
C ALA A 617 -20.53 -11.75 9.82
N ALA A 618 -19.48 -11.50 10.61
CA ALA A 618 -19.54 -11.79 12.03
C ALA A 618 -20.73 -11.04 12.66
N HIS A 619 -21.46 -11.74 13.53
CA HIS A 619 -22.65 -11.21 14.21
C HIS A 619 -23.76 -10.67 13.28
N ALA A 620 -23.87 -11.16 12.04
CA ALA A 620 -24.92 -10.73 11.09
C ALA A 620 -26.36 -10.83 11.63
N ASP A 621 -26.62 -11.74 12.59
CA ASP A 621 -27.94 -11.89 13.23
C ASP A 621 -28.16 -10.97 14.44
N SER A 622 -27.15 -10.18 14.84
CA SER A 622 -27.28 -9.25 15.95
C SER A 622 -28.19 -8.08 15.57
N LYS A 623 -29.10 -7.70 16.47
CA LYS A 623 -29.90 -6.47 16.32
C LYS A 623 -29.06 -5.19 16.25
N ASN A 624 -27.81 -5.25 16.72
CA ASN A 624 -26.88 -4.13 16.75
C ASN A 624 -25.90 -4.16 15.56
N PHE A 625 -25.97 -5.19 14.71
CA PHE A 625 -25.24 -5.22 13.45
C PHE A 625 -25.70 -4.06 12.56
N ALA A 626 -24.74 -3.40 11.91
CA ALA A 626 -25.02 -2.36 10.94
C ALA A 626 -24.10 -2.52 9.73
N SER A 627 -24.67 -2.30 8.54
CA SER A 627 -23.93 -2.37 7.28
C SER A 627 -23.44 -1.00 6.84
N ALA A 628 -22.42 -0.97 5.99
CA ALA A 628 -21.87 0.27 5.44
C ALA A 628 -22.92 1.16 4.75
N GLY A 629 -23.96 0.57 4.14
CA GLY A 629 -25.05 1.33 3.52
C GLY A 629 -26.09 1.90 4.49
N THR A 630 -26.08 1.47 5.75
CA THR A 630 -27.08 1.84 6.78
C THR A 630 -26.54 2.68 7.92
N VAL A 631 -25.23 2.68 8.14
CA VAL A 631 -24.60 3.51 9.18
C VAL A 631 -24.54 4.95 8.67
N SER A 632 -25.01 5.91 9.48
CA SER A 632 -25.03 7.31 9.09
C SER A 632 -23.61 7.88 8.92
N ILE A 633 -23.48 8.90 8.09
CA ILE A 633 -22.22 9.62 7.93
C ILE A 633 -21.69 10.15 9.28
N GLU A 634 -22.57 10.61 10.19
CA GLU A 634 -22.18 11.10 11.52
C GLU A 634 -21.56 10.02 12.40
N GLU A 635 -22.11 8.80 12.39
CA GLU A 635 -21.58 7.68 13.17
C GLU A 635 -20.24 7.20 12.63
N GLN A 636 -20.03 7.23 11.31
CA GLN A 636 -18.74 6.92 10.71
C GLN A 636 -17.64 7.91 11.12
N PHE A 637 -17.93 9.22 11.07
CA PHE A 637 -17.01 10.26 11.56
C PHE A 637 -16.70 10.10 13.06
N ALA A 638 -17.73 9.84 13.87
CA ALA A 638 -17.56 9.59 15.30
C ALA A 638 -16.69 8.35 15.58
N THR A 639 -16.89 7.27 14.82
CA THR A 639 -16.08 6.05 14.97
C THR A 639 -14.61 6.31 14.58
N GLN A 640 -14.37 7.10 13.52
CA GLN A 640 -13.02 7.49 13.12
C GLN A 640 -12.37 8.34 14.22
N ALA A 641 -13.11 9.30 14.76
CA ALA A 641 -12.68 10.17 15.86
C ALA A 641 -12.37 9.38 17.15
N PHE A 642 -13.17 8.37 17.49
CA PHE A 642 -12.91 7.46 18.61
C PHE A 642 -11.54 6.80 18.48
N LEU A 643 -11.26 6.17 17.33
CA LEU A 643 -9.98 5.48 17.12
C LEU A 643 -8.80 6.44 17.07
N GLN A 644 -8.98 7.63 16.49
CA GLN A 644 -7.95 8.66 16.46
C GLN A 644 -7.66 9.23 17.86
N THR A 645 -8.66 9.20 18.74
CA THR A 645 -8.57 9.75 20.10
C THR A 645 -7.96 8.78 21.09
N TYR A 646 -8.33 7.50 21.06
CA TYR A 646 -7.98 6.55 22.12
C TYR A 646 -6.99 5.46 21.70
N TRP A 647 -6.84 5.20 20.39
CA TRP A 647 -5.97 4.14 19.87
C TRP A 647 -4.77 4.68 19.10
N SER A 648 -5.02 5.40 18.00
CA SER A 648 -4.01 5.71 16.99
C SER A 648 -3.23 6.97 17.31
N ASP A 649 -1.90 6.86 17.42
CA ASP A 649 -0.98 8.01 17.50
C ASP A 649 -0.44 8.46 16.12
N ASN A 650 -0.52 7.61 15.10
CA ASN A 650 -0.51 8.01 13.68
C ASN A 650 -1.91 8.54 13.28
N ALA A 651 -2.46 8.09 12.16
CA ALA A 651 -3.78 8.45 11.65
C ALA A 651 -4.70 7.21 11.51
N VAL A 652 -5.99 7.47 11.26
CA VAL A 652 -7.02 6.45 11.06
C VAL A 652 -7.49 6.50 9.61
N SER A 653 -7.11 5.50 8.82
CA SER A 653 -7.59 5.38 7.45
C SER A 653 -8.99 4.76 7.42
N CYS A 654 -9.92 5.48 6.81
CA CYS A 654 -11.19 4.94 6.42
C CYS A 654 -11.76 5.73 5.23
N THR A 655 -12.60 5.06 4.43
CA THR A 655 -13.49 5.73 3.49
C THR A 655 -14.84 5.87 4.19
N VAL A 656 -15.24 7.10 4.45
CA VAL A 656 -16.58 7.39 4.97
C VAL A 656 -17.54 7.41 3.78
N THR A 657 -18.53 6.52 3.78
CA THR A 657 -19.54 6.49 2.73
C THR A 657 -20.79 7.26 3.13
N PHE A 658 -21.47 7.89 2.18
CA PHE A 658 -22.67 8.67 2.46
C PHE A 658 -23.72 8.50 1.36
N GLN A 659 -24.99 8.49 1.75
CA GLN A 659 -26.12 8.52 0.81
C GLN A 659 -26.29 9.92 0.22
N SER A 660 -27.00 10.04 -0.90
CA SER A 660 -27.16 11.33 -1.58
C SER A 660 -27.81 12.42 -0.71
N ASP A 661 -28.71 12.04 0.21
CA ASP A 661 -29.39 12.94 1.15
C ASP A 661 -28.52 13.31 2.38
N GLU A 662 -27.36 12.67 2.55
CA GLU A 662 -26.40 12.99 3.62
C GLU A 662 -25.30 13.96 3.15
N GLY A 663 -25.19 14.22 1.84
CA GLY A 663 -24.11 15.03 1.26
C GLY A 663 -24.02 16.47 1.80
N ASP A 664 -25.14 17.06 2.21
CA ASP A 664 -25.18 18.41 2.79
C ASP A 664 -24.55 18.48 4.19
N LYS A 665 -24.36 17.33 4.86
CA LYS A 665 -23.77 17.25 6.21
C LYS A 665 -22.24 17.31 6.21
N ILE A 666 -21.60 17.10 5.07
CA ILE A 666 -20.13 16.97 4.95
C ILE A 666 -19.42 18.20 5.52
N THR A 667 -19.82 19.40 5.11
CA THR A 667 -19.21 20.67 5.56
C THR A 667 -19.32 20.84 7.07
N SER A 668 -20.49 20.53 7.66
CA SER A 668 -20.67 20.62 9.11
C SER A 668 -19.82 19.60 9.87
N LEU A 669 -19.67 18.39 9.34
CA LEU A 669 -18.87 17.34 9.97
C LEU A 669 -17.38 17.64 9.90
N PHE A 670 -16.87 18.13 8.76
CA PHE A 670 -15.48 18.59 8.68
C PHE A 670 -15.19 19.69 9.70
N LYS A 671 -16.09 20.67 9.84
CA LYS A 671 -15.94 21.69 10.89
C LYS A 671 -15.93 21.05 12.27
N GLN A 672 -16.93 20.23 12.61
CA GLN A 672 -17.03 19.60 13.92
C GLN A 672 -15.78 18.80 14.31
N TYR A 673 -15.17 18.07 13.37
CA TYR A 673 -14.05 17.17 13.64
C TYR A 673 -12.67 17.75 13.28
N ARG A 674 -12.58 19.05 12.98
CA ARG A 674 -11.34 19.73 12.52
C ARG A 674 -10.16 19.65 13.50
N HIS A 675 -10.41 19.41 14.78
CA HIS A 675 -9.40 19.29 15.84
C HIS A 675 -9.08 17.84 16.22
N VAL A 676 -9.66 16.85 15.53
CA VAL A 676 -9.54 15.43 15.89
C VAL A 676 -9.00 14.62 14.74
N ILE A 677 -9.56 14.75 13.54
CA ILE A 677 -9.27 13.86 12.42
C ILE A 677 -8.03 14.35 11.65
N LYS A 678 -6.98 13.53 11.63
CA LYS A 678 -5.71 13.84 10.92
C LYS A 678 -5.82 13.67 9.41
N SER A 679 -6.65 12.75 8.93
CA SER A 679 -6.86 12.52 7.51
C SER A 679 -8.22 11.85 7.29
N THR A 680 -8.90 12.18 6.20
CA THR A 680 -10.17 11.53 5.87
C THR A 680 -10.42 11.52 4.36
N SER A 681 -11.13 10.49 3.93
CA SER A 681 -11.59 10.29 2.55
C SER A 681 -13.06 9.93 2.60
N LEU A 682 -13.83 10.53 1.71
CA LEU A 682 -15.26 10.32 1.61
C LEU A 682 -15.59 9.81 0.21
N LEU A 683 -16.57 8.91 0.10
CA LEU A 683 -17.02 8.42 -1.20
C LEU A 683 -18.55 8.37 -1.21
N PRO A 684 -19.22 8.90 -2.25
CA PRO A 684 -20.65 8.67 -2.43
C PRO A 684 -20.95 7.16 -2.41
N TYR A 685 -21.89 6.74 -1.58
CA TYR A 685 -22.29 5.34 -1.54
C TYR A 685 -22.98 4.98 -2.87
N TYR A 686 -22.36 4.11 -3.66
CA TYR A 686 -22.94 3.62 -4.90
C TYR A 686 -23.50 2.21 -4.70
N GLY A 687 -24.82 2.13 -4.51
CA GLY A 687 -25.56 0.86 -4.45
C GLY A 687 -26.05 0.33 -5.80
N GLY A 688 -25.53 0.86 -6.92
CA GLY A 688 -26.04 0.56 -8.26
C GLY A 688 -25.89 -0.90 -8.68
N SER A 689 -26.77 -1.36 -9.58
CA SER A 689 -26.81 -2.73 -10.08
C SER A 689 -25.72 -2.99 -11.13
N LEU A 690 -24.47 -3.18 -10.69
CA LEU A 690 -23.50 -3.87 -11.53
C LEU A 690 -24.05 -5.28 -11.82
N LYS A 691 -24.07 -5.68 -13.09
CA LYS A 691 -24.60 -7.00 -13.49
C LYS A 691 -23.86 -8.16 -12.80
N GLN A 692 -22.55 -8.05 -12.66
CA GLN A 692 -21.73 -8.94 -11.82
C GLN A 692 -21.06 -8.11 -10.74
N ALA A 693 -21.87 -7.65 -9.77
CA ALA A 693 -21.37 -6.88 -8.64
C ALA A 693 -20.34 -7.72 -7.84
N PRO A 694 -19.21 -7.13 -7.44
CA PRO A 694 -18.20 -7.84 -6.64
C PRO A 694 -18.71 -8.18 -5.24
N LYS A 695 -19.65 -7.40 -4.69
CA LYS A 695 -20.37 -7.66 -3.44
C LYS A 695 -21.86 -7.47 -3.72
N GLU A 696 -22.65 -8.52 -3.54
CA GLU A 696 -24.11 -8.51 -3.74
C GLU A 696 -24.81 -8.86 -2.42
N PRO A 697 -25.60 -7.95 -1.83
CA PRO A 697 -26.37 -8.27 -0.63
C PRO A 697 -27.43 -9.32 -0.94
N ILE A 698 -27.56 -10.33 -0.08
CA ILE A 698 -28.60 -11.35 -0.14
C ILE A 698 -29.30 -11.49 1.21
N ASP A 699 -30.45 -12.14 1.25
CA ASP A 699 -31.08 -12.53 2.52
C ASP A 699 -30.45 -13.81 3.10
N LYS A 700 -30.83 -14.12 4.35
CA LYS A 700 -30.33 -15.28 5.08
C LYS A 700 -30.73 -16.61 4.43
N GLU A 701 -31.97 -16.71 3.94
CA GLU A 701 -32.48 -17.92 3.29
C GLU A 701 -31.65 -18.25 2.05
N LYS A 702 -31.33 -17.23 1.25
CA LYS A 702 -30.50 -17.36 0.06
C LYS A 702 -29.06 -17.72 0.40
N TYR A 703 -28.51 -17.14 1.48
CA TYR A 703 -27.19 -17.49 1.98
C TYR A 703 -27.13 -18.97 2.37
N GLU A 704 -28.12 -19.45 3.14
CA GLU A 704 -28.21 -20.85 3.57
C GLU A 704 -28.38 -21.79 2.38
N GLU A 705 -29.20 -21.44 1.39
CA GLU A 705 -29.35 -22.20 0.13
C GLU A 705 -28.01 -22.32 -0.62
N ARG A 706 -27.29 -21.20 -0.79
CA ARG A 706 -26.00 -21.15 -1.49
C ARG A 706 -24.90 -21.87 -0.73
N LYS A 707 -24.85 -21.73 0.60
CA LYS A 707 -23.84 -22.40 1.44
C LYS A 707 -24.07 -23.91 1.45
N ALA A 708 -25.32 -24.38 1.44
CA ALA A 708 -25.64 -25.81 1.41
C ALA A 708 -25.23 -26.50 0.09
N GLN A 709 -24.99 -25.74 -0.99
CA GLN A 709 -24.45 -26.27 -2.24
C GLN A 709 -22.95 -26.54 -2.16
N ILE A 710 -22.24 -25.95 -1.20
CA ILE A 710 -20.80 -26.12 -1.01
C ILE A 710 -20.57 -27.28 -0.04
N THR A 711 -20.17 -28.44 -0.55
CA THR A 711 -20.12 -29.69 0.23
C THR A 711 -18.74 -30.08 0.74
N ASP A 712 -17.68 -29.52 0.16
CA ASP A 712 -16.30 -29.95 0.39
C ASP A 712 -15.37 -28.77 0.65
N ASP A 713 -14.23 -29.06 1.28
CA ASP A 713 -13.17 -28.07 1.54
C ASP A 713 -12.27 -27.92 0.31
N VAL A 714 -12.30 -26.72 -0.29
CA VAL A 714 -11.53 -26.42 -1.52
C VAL A 714 -10.02 -26.58 -1.32
N ALA A 715 -9.48 -26.37 -0.12
CA ALA A 715 -8.06 -26.54 0.15
C ALA A 715 -7.66 -28.02 0.08
N GLN A 716 -8.51 -28.90 0.62
CA GLN A 716 -8.30 -30.35 0.58
C GLN A 716 -8.46 -30.87 -0.85
N VAL A 717 -9.56 -30.51 -1.51
CA VAL A 717 -9.84 -30.93 -2.90
C VAL A 717 -8.73 -30.46 -3.84
N PHE A 718 -8.26 -29.22 -3.71
CA PHE A 718 -7.16 -28.73 -4.54
C PHE A 718 -5.84 -29.47 -4.26
N ALA A 719 -5.53 -29.77 -3.00
CA ALA A 719 -4.33 -30.53 -2.65
C ALA A 719 -4.34 -31.95 -3.23
N GLU A 720 -5.46 -32.66 -3.12
CA GLU A 720 -5.65 -34.00 -3.70
C GLU A 720 -5.53 -33.98 -5.23
N GLN A 721 -6.21 -33.03 -5.88
CA GLN A 721 -6.15 -32.90 -7.34
C GLN A 721 -4.73 -32.58 -7.83
N ASN A 722 -3.97 -31.75 -7.11
CA ASN A 722 -2.62 -31.35 -7.50
C ASN A 722 -1.56 -32.43 -7.20
N ASP A 723 -1.79 -33.33 -6.24
CA ASP A 723 -0.95 -34.51 -6.02
C ASP A 723 -1.17 -35.59 -7.12
N ASP A 724 -2.40 -35.72 -7.63
CA ASP A 724 -2.77 -36.71 -8.66
C ASP A 724 -2.44 -36.29 -10.10
N GLN A 725 -2.33 -34.99 -10.38
CA GLN A 725 -1.86 -34.50 -11.69
C GLN A 725 -0.59 -33.68 -11.52
N LYS A 726 0.55 -34.29 -11.87
CA LYS A 726 1.86 -33.61 -11.94
C LYS A 726 1.87 -32.35 -12.82
N ASP A 727 0.81 -32.12 -13.59
CA ASP A 727 0.63 -31.03 -14.55
C ASP A 727 -0.57 -30.08 -14.26
N LEU A 728 -1.21 -30.12 -13.09
CA LEU A 728 -2.43 -29.30 -12.84
C LEU A 728 -2.15 -27.79 -12.66
N GLU A 729 -1.11 -27.42 -11.90
CA GLU A 729 -0.60 -26.04 -11.84
C GLU A 729 0.13 -25.60 -13.14
N LEU A 730 0.29 -26.51 -14.12
CA LEU A 730 1.12 -26.34 -15.32
C LEU A 730 0.39 -25.75 -16.53
N VAL A 731 -0.91 -25.43 -16.42
CA VAL A 731 -1.62 -24.74 -17.52
C VAL A 731 -1.18 -23.27 -17.55
N ASP A 732 -0.26 -22.98 -18.48
CA ASP A 732 0.55 -21.76 -18.71
C ASP A 732 1.91 -21.65 -17.97
N GLN A 733 2.43 -22.72 -17.33
CA GLN A 733 3.73 -22.70 -16.62
C GLN A 733 4.82 -23.65 -17.18
N THR A 734 4.74 -24.10 -18.43
CA THR A 734 5.68 -25.07 -19.03
C THR A 734 7.12 -24.57 -19.30
N ASP A 735 7.50 -23.33 -18.92
CA ASP A 735 8.87 -22.79 -19.11
C ASP A 735 9.75 -22.87 -17.84
N CYS A 736 9.53 -23.90 -17.01
CA CYS A 736 10.12 -24.05 -15.68
C CYS A 736 11.50 -24.75 -15.62
N GLU A 737 12.35 -24.59 -16.64
CA GLU A 737 13.81 -24.73 -16.47
C GLU A 737 14.49 -23.43 -16.00
N SER A 738 13.75 -22.29 -15.90
CA SER A 738 14.33 -20.96 -15.64
C SER A 738 13.62 -20.10 -14.59
N GLY A 739 12.76 -20.66 -13.74
CA GLY A 739 12.29 -20.00 -12.51
C GLY A 739 11.49 -18.71 -12.69
N ALA A 740 10.39 -18.75 -13.46
CA ALA A 740 9.38 -17.68 -13.36
C ALA A 740 7.98 -18.23 -13.20
N CYS A 741 7.20 -17.50 -12.40
CA CYS A 741 5.78 -17.72 -12.19
C CYS A 741 5.07 -16.37 -12.31
N PRO A 742 4.06 -16.22 -13.18
CA PRO A 742 3.22 -15.03 -13.23
C PRO A 742 2.16 -15.09 -12.12
N VAL A 743 2.18 -14.13 -11.19
CA VAL A 743 1.11 -13.93 -10.18
C VAL A 743 0.15 -12.87 -10.72
N LYS A 744 -1.16 -13.15 -10.64
CA LYS A 744 -2.25 -12.24 -11.05
C LYS A 744 -3.02 -11.71 -9.85
#